data_AF-G9QUS5-F1
#
_entry.id   AF-G9QUS5-F1
#
_cell.length_a   1.000
_cell.length_b   1.000
_cell.length_c   1.000
_cell.angle_alpha   90.00
_cell.angle_beta   90.00
_cell.angle_gamma   90.00
#
_symmetry.space_group_name_H-M   'P 1'
#
loop_
_entity.id
_entity.type
_entity.pdbx_description
1 polymer ?
#
loop_
_entity_poly.entity_id
_entity_poly.type
_entity_poly.pdbx_seq_one_letter_code
_entity_poly.pdbx_strand_id
1 'polypeptide(L)'
;MRSLWSGVSGLQAHQIAMDVEGNNIANVNTYGFKYNRANFADILSQTPRVATAPQGQLGGQNAMQIGLGTTINSTTRIFSQGTLTSTDKQTDLALQGNGFFVVSPDGGTTRYYTRNGDFVRDKAGNFVNNSGYIVQGWTRDEETGTIDSTGPIKNIVIKEGLTTPARATTEVKIKGNLDSGNSIGQRSTPIYALDSVAGGRDFNNDGILNANEVHNENDVNNDEFYTNSKKEQMLTERGVDLGVTFDELGNGLALREGQGIWISYANAKTQKYTIGSDTPQNIGQFVGQKKLNITLNGVKIENKNITNISDVAAAINAQYNKTGVRAEISEGNKLTLINRNNSGTTEDTKNIHLTVYGDDTTGLGSIDVITAYQYTYTSSQTTTVHPNNDKIARQVTTTEDLRRAMQEDARYHVDYNGDGTILNVTSMDELIEQIQQTNDANNEAITKANAAAAAATAASTAANTEAANALTALNAAIAAAAGGGGGGGAIPGVPAGLQALLAAANNAATAANNAINNANNQIGTPATLPAANTAATTAVNNANAANSAVIAAIITAANAAIAAPGAGVNTDIEDLRKKYKEAANKAAELAEAADNAVNAANVTAINAASMARINADKLNKARAAGTATAQQEKIKSLSDLNDGVKFTVNKLGQFQLENPTNDKFDQGLYISTTALTKSAENTTTPAVNENVRFTNIMKALDGALSPGQALRASGKMMMSSHGSTAEIFDSLGSKHTVSIKWAKTGTTKDGGTEWNMIIQVPEPAKINYTGEGPDNVVTGSVRFNSNGSLASFHPATITFSANNGSQSGQNVSLNFGLGTDFNGLTSFDKDSSTESISQDGYTGGTLNGVKVDETGTIIGSFTNGQSFGLAQVALASFTNNEGLQSEGGNVFSQTANSGEAVIGAAGTGDKGTIAASKLEASNVDLSRALTDLIVIQRGFQANSKTITTSDEMLNTLLQLKQ
;
A
#
# COMPACT_ATOMS: atom_id res chain seq x y z
N MET A 1 36.09 100.54 -32.72
CA MET A 1 36.12 100.23 -31.27
C MET A 1 35.18 99.08 -30.89
N ARG A 2 33.87 99.11 -31.19
CA ARG A 2 32.93 98.03 -30.79
C ARG A 2 33.14 96.69 -31.51
N SER A 3 33.58 96.72 -32.77
CA SER A 3 33.94 95.53 -33.54
C SER A 3 35.10 94.74 -32.93
N LEU A 4 36.05 95.42 -32.28
CA LEU A 4 37.20 94.81 -31.61
C LEU A 4 36.73 93.97 -30.41
N TRP A 5 35.83 94.49 -29.57
CA TRP A 5 35.26 93.75 -28.44
C TRP A 5 34.37 92.57 -28.87
N SER A 6 33.62 92.71 -29.97
CA SER A 6 32.87 91.60 -30.56
C SER A 6 33.80 90.51 -31.14
N GLY A 7 34.94 90.91 -31.72
CA GLY A 7 35.95 89.98 -32.22
C GLY A 7 36.70 89.25 -31.10
N VAL A 8 37.09 89.96 -30.03
CA VAL A 8 37.76 89.37 -28.85
C VAL A 8 36.85 88.39 -28.12
N SER A 9 35.56 88.73 -27.91
CA SER A 9 34.60 87.82 -27.27
C SER A 9 34.36 86.56 -28.10
N GLY A 10 34.23 86.68 -29.43
CA GLY A 10 34.14 85.53 -30.33
C GLY A 10 35.41 84.66 -30.34
N LEU A 11 36.61 85.26 -30.22
CA LEU A 11 37.88 84.54 -30.14
C LEU A 11 37.98 83.74 -28.82
N GLN A 12 37.63 84.36 -27.69
CA GLN A 12 37.59 83.69 -26.38
C GLN A 12 36.54 82.57 -26.36
N ALA A 13 35.35 82.78 -26.94
CA ALA A 13 34.31 81.77 -27.00
C ALA A 13 34.75 80.55 -27.84
N HIS A 14 35.39 80.77 -28.99
CA HIS A 14 35.96 79.67 -29.77
C HIS A 14 37.14 78.98 -29.07
N GLN A 15 37.97 79.69 -28.30
CA GLN A 15 39.03 79.05 -27.49
C GLN A 15 38.44 78.06 -26.48
N ILE A 16 37.41 78.46 -25.72
CA ILE A 16 36.75 77.57 -24.76
C ILE A 16 36.10 76.39 -25.49
N ALA A 17 35.49 76.61 -26.66
CA ALA A 17 34.95 75.53 -27.47
C ALA A 17 36.06 74.56 -27.99
N MET A 18 37.24 75.07 -28.36
CA MET A 18 38.39 74.23 -28.70
C MET A 18 38.85 73.40 -27.52
N ASP A 19 38.88 73.96 -26.31
CA ASP A 19 39.32 73.25 -25.11
C ASP A 19 38.36 72.08 -24.79
N VAL A 20 37.05 72.31 -24.97
CA VAL A 20 36.02 71.27 -24.81
C VAL A 20 36.18 70.16 -25.84
N GLU A 21 36.35 70.50 -27.12
CA GLU A 21 36.50 69.51 -28.19
C GLU A 21 37.84 68.76 -28.11
N GLY A 22 38.91 69.47 -27.76
CA GLY A 22 40.22 68.88 -27.48
C GLY A 22 40.16 67.86 -26.35
N ASN A 23 39.40 68.14 -25.29
CA ASN A 23 39.19 67.19 -24.20
C ASN A 23 38.35 65.97 -24.62
N ASN A 24 37.36 66.15 -25.49
CA ASN A 24 36.59 65.03 -26.05
C ASN A 24 37.50 64.08 -26.84
N ILE A 25 38.32 64.61 -27.75
CA ILE A 25 39.25 63.82 -28.57
C ILE A 25 40.30 63.12 -27.68
N ALA A 26 40.85 63.82 -26.69
CA ALA A 26 41.85 63.26 -25.78
C ALA A 26 41.35 62.03 -25.01
N ASN A 27 40.04 61.96 -24.74
CA ASN A 27 39.42 60.89 -23.96
C ASN A 27 38.59 59.91 -24.82
N VAL A 28 38.85 59.82 -26.13
CA VAL A 28 38.09 58.93 -27.03
C VAL A 28 38.22 57.45 -26.68
N ASN A 29 39.37 57.02 -26.14
CA ASN A 29 39.59 55.63 -25.72
C ASN A 29 39.30 55.39 -24.23
N THR A 30 38.85 56.41 -23.52
CA THR A 30 38.57 56.33 -22.09
C THR A 30 37.19 55.68 -21.86
N TYR A 31 37.16 54.52 -21.21
CA TYR A 31 35.90 53.81 -20.92
C TYR A 31 34.96 54.63 -20.05
N GLY A 32 33.67 54.63 -20.39
CA GLY A 32 32.62 55.37 -19.70
C GLY A 32 32.64 56.89 -19.91
N PHE A 33 33.55 57.43 -20.73
CA PHE A 33 33.62 58.88 -20.99
C PHE A 33 32.39 59.38 -21.77
N LYS A 34 31.92 60.57 -21.42
CA LYS A 34 30.79 61.26 -22.04
C LYS A 34 31.22 62.61 -22.58
N TYR A 35 31.06 62.82 -23.87
CA TYR A 35 31.49 64.05 -24.53
C TYR A 35 30.69 65.27 -24.05
N ASN A 36 31.36 66.41 -24.05
CA ASN A 36 30.77 67.70 -23.72
C ASN A 36 30.63 68.55 -25.00
N ARG A 37 29.59 69.38 -25.08
CA ARG A 37 29.42 70.36 -26.15
C ARG A 37 29.40 71.77 -25.56
N ALA A 38 30.11 72.69 -26.18
CA ALA A 38 30.02 74.12 -25.86
C ALA A 38 28.83 74.76 -26.59
N ASN A 39 27.97 75.47 -25.85
CA ASN A 39 26.82 76.17 -26.42
C ASN A 39 27.08 77.68 -26.46
N PHE A 40 26.99 78.28 -27.66
CA PHE A 40 27.18 79.71 -27.87
C PHE A 40 25.89 80.50 -27.57
N ALA A 41 26.04 81.71 -27.03
CA ALA A 41 24.97 82.70 -26.91
C ALA A 41 25.46 84.08 -27.33
N ASP A 42 24.55 84.94 -27.77
CA ASP A 42 24.85 86.34 -28.05
C ASP A 42 24.98 87.16 -26.76
N ILE A 43 25.82 88.19 -26.80
CA ILE A 43 25.88 89.19 -25.72
C ILE A 43 24.72 90.17 -25.93
N LEU A 44 24.15 90.68 -24.83
CA LEU A 44 23.08 91.69 -24.85
C LEU A 44 23.36 92.77 -25.90
N SER A 45 22.49 92.86 -26.90
CA SER A 45 22.65 93.85 -27.97
C SER A 45 22.31 95.25 -27.48
N GLN A 46 22.98 96.26 -28.04
CA GLN A 46 22.60 97.65 -27.81
C GLN A 46 21.54 98.09 -28.81
N THR A 47 20.46 98.72 -28.31
CA THR A 47 19.35 99.22 -29.14
C THR A 47 19.29 100.76 -29.15
N PRO A 48 20.11 101.43 -29.98
CA PRO A 48 20.10 102.90 -30.09
C PRO A 48 18.82 103.50 -30.70
N ARG A 49 17.98 102.72 -31.41
CA ARG A 49 16.66 103.17 -31.88
C ARG A 49 15.62 102.08 -31.67
N VAL A 50 14.53 102.43 -31.00
CA VAL A 50 13.36 101.56 -30.81
C VAL A 50 12.53 101.55 -32.10
N ALA A 51 11.91 100.41 -32.42
CA ALA A 51 11.01 100.34 -33.57
C ALA A 51 9.81 101.28 -33.38
N THR A 52 9.41 102.00 -34.42
CA THR A 52 8.25 102.90 -34.39
C THR A 52 7.18 102.45 -35.38
N ALA A 53 5.91 102.56 -34.96
CA ALA A 53 4.76 102.35 -35.83
C ALA A 53 4.63 103.50 -36.86
N PRO A 54 3.96 103.29 -38.01
CA PRO A 54 3.74 104.33 -39.01
C PRO A 54 2.95 105.52 -38.41
N GLN A 55 3.38 106.76 -38.65
CA GLN A 55 2.64 107.97 -38.29
C GLN A 55 2.66 108.98 -39.44
N GLY A 56 1.48 109.48 -39.82
CA GLY A 56 1.30 110.44 -40.92
C GLY A 56 1.61 109.83 -42.29
N GLN A 57 2.37 110.55 -43.12
CA GLN A 57 2.81 110.10 -44.44
C GLN A 57 4.12 109.29 -44.43
N LEU A 58 4.65 108.90 -43.25
CA LEU A 58 5.85 108.05 -43.14
C LEU A 58 5.53 106.65 -42.58
N GLY A 59 6.16 105.62 -43.17
CA GLY A 59 6.08 104.23 -42.73
C GLY A 59 6.81 103.95 -41.41
N GLY A 60 6.52 102.81 -40.80
CA GLY A 60 7.20 102.36 -39.58
C GLY A 60 8.69 102.11 -39.80
N GLN A 61 9.52 102.34 -38.78
CA GLN A 61 10.96 102.12 -38.83
C GLN A 61 11.34 100.93 -37.94
N ASN A 62 12.19 100.04 -38.47
CA ASN A 62 12.73 98.91 -37.71
C ASN A 62 13.64 99.39 -36.56
N ALA A 63 13.69 98.61 -35.48
CA ALA A 63 14.65 98.85 -34.41
C ALA A 63 16.08 98.72 -34.95
N MET A 64 16.94 99.66 -34.59
CA MET A 64 18.37 99.57 -34.91
C MET A 64 19.05 98.90 -33.73
N GLN A 65 19.48 97.66 -33.94
CA GLN A 65 20.14 96.82 -32.94
C GLN A 65 21.57 96.51 -33.39
N ILE A 66 22.53 96.64 -32.46
CA ILE A 66 23.94 96.31 -32.69
C ILE A 66 24.32 95.23 -31.69
N GLY A 67 24.63 94.03 -32.19
CA GLY A 67 25.16 92.93 -31.38
C GLY A 67 26.58 93.24 -30.88
N LEU A 68 26.88 92.87 -29.64
CA LEU A 68 28.16 93.16 -28.98
C LEU A 68 29.13 91.96 -28.93
N GLY A 69 28.77 90.85 -29.59
CA GLY A 69 29.59 89.64 -29.69
C GLY A 69 28.88 88.40 -29.16
N THR A 70 29.66 87.38 -28.84
CA THR A 70 29.17 86.06 -28.39
C THR A 70 29.95 85.58 -27.17
N THR A 71 29.32 84.79 -26.31
CA THR A 71 29.96 84.08 -25.18
C THR A 71 29.56 82.60 -25.18
N ILE A 72 30.24 81.79 -24.36
CA ILE A 72 29.77 80.45 -24.04
C ILE A 72 28.73 80.57 -22.91
N ASN A 73 27.51 80.09 -23.18
CA ASN A 73 26.43 80.06 -22.21
C ASN A 73 26.62 78.92 -21.20
N SER A 74 26.94 77.74 -21.71
CA SER A 74 27.09 76.51 -20.92
C SER A 74 27.90 75.47 -21.69
N THR A 75 28.45 74.52 -20.95
CA THR A 75 28.94 73.25 -21.50
C THR A 75 27.98 72.16 -21.07
N THR A 76 27.43 71.40 -22.02
CA THR A 76 26.44 70.35 -21.75
C THR A 76 27.07 68.99 -22.01
N ARG A 77 26.96 68.07 -21.06
CA ARG A 77 27.42 66.69 -21.20
C ARG A 77 26.33 65.83 -21.81
N ILE A 78 26.67 65.05 -22.83
CA ILE A 78 25.69 64.20 -23.51
C ILE A 78 25.85 62.74 -23.05
N PHE A 79 24.79 62.18 -22.44
CA PHE A 79 24.77 60.82 -21.89
C PHE A 79 24.23 59.75 -22.86
N SER A 80 24.54 59.87 -24.16
CA SER A 80 24.25 58.78 -25.09
C SER A 80 25.09 57.53 -24.77
N GLN A 81 24.53 56.35 -24.98
CA GLN A 81 25.21 55.06 -24.76
C GLN A 81 26.42 54.92 -25.69
N GLY A 82 27.57 54.50 -25.15
CA GLY A 82 28.75 54.13 -25.94
C GLY A 82 28.70 52.67 -26.40
N THR A 83 29.54 52.30 -27.36
CA THR A 83 29.64 50.91 -27.83
C THR A 83 30.14 49.99 -26.71
N LEU A 84 29.53 48.82 -26.56
CA LEU A 84 29.97 47.82 -25.60
C LEU A 84 31.07 46.94 -26.23
N THR A 85 32.21 46.85 -25.55
CA THR A 85 33.36 46.03 -25.96
C THR A 85 33.51 44.87 -25.00
N SER A 86 33.72 43.65 -25.52
CA SER A 86 33.93 42.46 -24.70
C SER A 86 35.35 42.41 -24.13
N THR A 87 35.47 41.92 -22.90
CA THR A 87 36.75 41.73 -22.20
C THR A 87 36.87 40.31 -21.66
N ASP A 88 38.09 39.86 -21.38
CA ASP A 88 38.34 38.54 -20.79
C ASP A 88 38.11 38.50 -19.26
N LYS A 89 37.90 39.67 -18.65
CA LYS A 89 37.78 39.84 -17.21
C LYS A 89 36.31 39.84 -16.79
N GLN A 90 35.91 38.81 -16.03
CA GLN A 90 34.52 38.61 -15.61
C GLN A 90 33.96 39.70 -14.69
N THR A 91 34.84 40.47 -14.06
CA THR A 91 34.47 41.57 -13.16
C THR A 91 34.28 42.90 -13.88
N ASP A 92 34.54 42.96 -15.19
CA ASP A 92 34.26 44.15 -15.99
C ASP A 92 32.76 44.23 -16.29
N LEU A 93 32.14 45.33 -15.89
CA LEU A 93 30.71 45.54 -16.00
C LEU A 93 30.43 46.74 -16.90
N ALA A 94 29.54 46.57 -17.86
CA ALA A 94 29.01 47.68 -18.65
C ALA A 94 27.53 47.88 -18.35
N LEU A 95 27.09 49.14 -18.34
CA LEU A 95 25.67 49.46 -18.22
C LEU A 95 25.03 49.53 -19.60
N GLN A 96 23.91 48.85 -19.77
CA GLN A 96 23.06 48.97 -20.95
C GLN A 96 21.81 49.76 -20.59
N GLY A 97 21.78 51.02 -21.01
CA GLY A 97 20.69 51.96 -20.70
C GLY A 97 21.08 53.01 -19.65
N ASN A 98 20.07 53.60 -19.01
CA ASN A 98 20.25 54.69 -18.06
C ASN A 98 20.74 54.19 -16.70
N GLY A 99 21.53 54.99 -15.99
CA GLY A 99 22.04 54.67 -14.65
C GLY A 99 23.55 54.77 -14.53
N PHE A 100 24.02 54.64 -13.29
CA PHE A 100 25.42 54.74 -12.90
C PHE A 100 25.74 53.72 -11.81
N PHE A 101 26.95 53.18 -11.83
CA PHE A 101 27.49 52.44 -10.71
C PHE A 101 27.76 53.40 -9.55
N VAL A 102 27.41 52.97 -8.33
CA VAL A 102 27.67 53.73 -7.12
C VAL A 102 29.01 53.28 -6.53
N VAL A 103 29.93 54.22 -6.36
CA VAL A 103 31.25 53.97 -5.75
C VAL A 103 31.48 54.95 -4.61
N SER A 104 32.27 54.56 -3.61
CA SER A 104 32.57 55.41 -2.46
C SER A 104 34.06 55.42 -2.13
N PRO A 105 34.66 56.59 -1.84
CA PRO A 105 36.05 56.70 -1.40
C PRO A 105 36.23 56.41 0.10
N ASP A 106 35.16 56.54 0.90
CA ASP A 106 35.21 56.55 2.37
C ASP A 106 34.33 55.47 3.01
N GLY A 107 33.98 54.44 2.25
CA GLY A 107 33.23 53.29 2.73
C GLY A 107 31.72 53.52 2.89
N GLY A 108 31.16 54.50 2.18
CA GLY A 108 29.72 54.65 1.96
C GLY A 108 29.11 55.98 2.40
N THR A 109 29.91 56.89 3.00
CA THR A 109 29.43 58.18 3.50
C THR A 109 29.30 59.19 2.37
N THR A 110 30.33 59.27 1.51
CA THR A 110 30.28 60.02 0.26
C THR A 110 30.10 59.05 -0.90
N ARG A 111 29.18 59.38 -1.81
CA ARG A 111 28.85 58.56 -2.98
C ARG A 111 29.21 59.31 -4.25
N TYR A 112 30.00 58.64 -5.08
CA TYR A 112 30.29 59.03 -6.43
C TYR A 112 29.64 58.04 -7.40
N TYR A 113 29.46 58.50 -8.63
CA TYR A 113 28.72 57.78 -9.65
C TYR A 113 29.60 57.63 -10.88
N THR A 114 29.66 56.44 -11.47
CA THR A 114 30.50 56.20 -12.66
C THR A 114 29.80 55.28 -13.65
N ARG A 115 30.14 55.43 -14.92
CA ARG A 115 29.78 54.46 -15.96
C ARG A 115 30.95 53.55 -16.36
N ASN A 116 32.14 53.85 -15.85
CA ASN A 116 33.28 52.97 -16.02
C ASN A 116 33.17 51.81 -15.03
N GLY A 117 32.95 50.60 -15.53
CA GLY A 117 32.86 49.40 -14.72
C GLY A 117 34.06 48.48 -14.84
N ASP A 118 35.26 49.03 -15.12
CA ASP A 118 36.52 48.31 -14.90
C ASP A 118 36.76 48.16 -13.40
N PHE A 119 36.16 47.11 -12.83
CA PHE A 119 36.24 46.78 -11.42
C PHE A 119 37.20 45.63 -11.19
N VAL A 120 38.06 45.78 -10.20
CA VAL A 120 39.06 44.81 -9.77
C VAL A 120 38.81 44.48 -8.31
N ARG A 121 39.16 43.27 -7.90
CA ARG A 121 39.16 42.89 -6.50
C ARG A 121 40.51 43.23 -5.87
N ASP A 122 40.51 43.95 -4.76
CA ASP A 122 41.74 44.19 -4.00
C ASP A 122 42.09 43.00 -3.09
N LYS A 123 43.28 43.05 -2.44
CA LYS A 123 43.74 41.99 -1.52
C LYS A 123 42.81 41.79 -0.31
N ALA A 124 42.09 42.83 0.11
CA ALA A 124 41.13 42.74 1.21
C ALA A 124 39.78 42.15 0.76
N GLY A 125 39.60 41.92 -0.54
CA GLY A 125 38.37 41.43 -1.16
C GLY A 125 37.39 42.53 -1.56
N ASN A 126 37.73 43.81 -1.38
CA ASN A 126 36.85 44.90 -1.80
C ASN A 126 36.77 44.95 -3.33
N PHE A 127 35.57 45.17 -3.84
CA PHE A 127 35.36 45.41 -5.26
C PHE A 127 35.59 46.89 -5.55
N VAL A 128 36.71 47.22 -6.19
CA VAL A 128 37.17 48.60 -6.38
C VAL A 128 37.29 48.96 -7.85
N ASN A 129 37.11 50.24 -8.16
CA ASN A 129 37.52 50.78 -9.45
C ASN A 129 39.03 51.08 -9.47
N ASN A 130 39.56 51.49 -10.63
CA ASN A 130 40.98 51.82 -10.78
C ASN A 130 41.46 53.01 -9.92
N SER A 131 40.54 53.83 -9.38
CA SER A 131 40.83 54.92 -8.44
C SER A 131 40.82 54.49 -6.96
N GLY A 132 40.55 53.21 -6.68
CA GLY A 132 40.46 52.65 -5.33
C GLY A 132 39.12 52.89 -4.63
N TYR A 133 38.10 53.41 -5.32
CA TYR A 133 36.77 53.59 -4.76
C TYR A 133 36.01 52.27 -4.76
N ILE A 134 35.39 51.95 -3.63
CA ILE A 134 34.70 50.68 -3.42
C ILE A 134 33.29 50.77 -3.99
N VAL A 135 32.93 49.81 -4.84
CA VAL A 135 31.59 49.65 -5.40
C VAL A 135 30.60 49.33 -4.28
N GLN A 136 29.48 50.04 -4.30
CA GLN A 136 28.40 49.87 -3.33
C GLN A 136 27.33 48.93 -3.86
N GLY A 137 26.70 48.20 -2.95
CA GLY A 137 25.66 47.24 -3.26
C GLY A 137 25.08 46.60 -2.02
N TRP A 138 24.42 45.48 -2.21
CA TRP A 138 23.90 44.64 -1.13
C TRP A 138 24.73 43.37 -1.06
N THR A 139 25.26 43.06 0.11
CA THR A 139 25.99 41.81 0.35
C THR A 139 25.03 40.76 0.86
N ARG A 140 25.31 39.48 0.57
CA ARG A 140 24.58 38.35 1.15
C ARG A 140 24.68 38.40 2.67
N ASP A 141 23.55 38.24 3.34
CA ASP A 141 23.50 38.07 4.79
C ASP A 141 24.07 36.69 5.16
N GLU A 142 24.93 36.64 6.19
CA GLU A 142 25.56 35.40 6.65
C GLU A 142 24.56 34.45 7.34
N GLU A 143 23.50 34.98 7.95
CA GLU A 143 22.52 34.20 8.72
C GLU A 143 21.33 33.75 7.86
N THR A 144 20.75 34.64 7.05
CA THR A 144 19.61 34.28 6.18
C THR A 144 20.03 33.70 4.84
N GLY A 145 21.28 33.94 4.42
CA GLY A 145 21.82 33.47 3.15
C GLY A 145 21.20 34.12 1.91
N THR A 146 20.43 35.18 2.07
CA THR A 146 19.76 35.93 0.98
C THR A 146 20.39 37.32 0.81
N ILE A 147 20.13 37.95 -0.34
CA ILE A 147 20.52 39.34 -0.61
C ILE A 147 19.26 40.19 -0.49
N ASP A 148 19.22 41.08 0.48
CA ASP A 148 18.13 42.05 0.64
C ASP A 148 18.47 43.35 -0.11
N SER A 149 17.87 43.54 -1.29
CA SER A 149 18.03 44.74 -2.10
C SER A 149 17.19 45.94 -1.66
N THR A 150 16.41 45.81 -0.58
CA THR A 150 15.59 46.91 -0.02
C THR A 150 16.29 47.62 1.13
N GLY A 151 17.30 46.99 1.73
CA GLY A 151 18.11 47.58 2.79
C GLY A 151 19.06 48.69 2.32
N PRO A 152 19.79 49.33 3.25
CA PRO A 152 20.83 50.31 2.90
C PRO A 152 22.01 49.63 2.19
N ILE A 153 22.51 50.27 1.13
CA ILE A 153 23.71 49.81 0.42
C ILE A 153 24.97 49.89 1.30
N LYS A 154 25.87 48.93 1.10
CA LYS A 154 27.16 48.78 1.79
C LYS A 154 28.27 48.51 0.77
N ASN A 155 29.52 48.52 1.23
CA ASN A 155 30.67 48.10 0.43
C ASN A 155 30.52 46.64 -0.03
N ILE A 156 30.74 46.38 -1.32
CA ILE A 156 30.82 45.02 -1.84
C ILE A 156 32.20 44.44 -1.50
N VAL A 157 32.20 43.46 -0.59
CA VAL A 157 33.41 42.76 -0.16
C VAL A 157 33.26 41.27 -0.43
N ILE A 158 34.14 40.73 -1.25
CA ILE A 158 34.20 39.31 -1.62
C ILE A 158 35.62 38.80 -1.35
N LYS A 159 35.85 38.29 -0.14
CA LYS A 159 37.19 37.82 0.28
C LYS A 159 37.67 36.63 -0.57
N GLU A 160 38.97 36.59 -0.85
CA GLU A 160 39.60 35.38 -1.40
C GLU A 160 39.61 34.29 -0.32
N GLY A 161 39.27 33.05 -0.71
CA GLY A 161 39.16 31.94 0.24
C GLY A 161 37.84 31.88 1.02
N LEU A 162 36.78 32.55 0.57
CA LEU A 162 35.43 32.33 1.09
C LEU A 162 35.10 30.83 1.07
N THR A 163 34.77 30.30 2.24
CA THR A 163 34.27 28.93 2.40
C THR A 163 32.78 28.96 2.64
N THR A 164 32.07 28.01 2.04
CA THR A 164 30.70 27.70 2.42
C THR A 164 30.73 26.54 3.41
N PRO A 165 30.04 26.62 4.56
CA PRO A 165 29.89 25.47 5.43
C PRO A 165 29.18 24.35 4.69
N ALA A 166 29.43 23.10 5.11
CA ALA A 166 28.62 21.99 4.64
C ALA A 166 27.16 22.21 5.05
N ARG A 167 26.23 21.74 4.21
CA ARG A 167 24.82 21.70 4.56
C ARG A 167 24.39 20.25 4.69
N ALA A 168 23.92 19.90 5.88
CA ALA A 168 23.32 18.61 6.14
C ALA A 168 22.04 18.47 5.27
N THR A 169 21.81 17.27 4.74
CA THR A 169 20.59 16.97 3.98
C THR A 169 19.35 17.10 4.85
N THR A 170 18.36 17.86 4.42
CA THR A 170 17.06 17.99 5.10
C THR A 170 15.94 17.27 4.35
N GLU A 171 16.11 17.01 3.05
CA GLU A 171 15.12 16.34 2.21
C GLU A 171 15.77 15.37 1.22
N VAL A 172 15.16 14.19 1.06
CA VAL A 172 15.49 13.21 0.02
C VAL A 172 14.24 12.95 -0.82
N LYS A 173 14.34 13.21 -2.13
CA LYS A 173 13.27 12.92 -3.11
C LYS A 173 13.62 11.68 -3.90
N ILE A 174 12.68 10.75 -3.97
CA ILE A 174 12.80 9.56 -4.82
C ILE A 174 11.59 9.49 -5.74
N LYS A 175 11.88 9.34 -7.03
CA LYS A 175 10.89 9.10 -8.07
C LYS A 175 11.18 7.75 -8.73
N GLY A 176 10.14 6.95 -8.91
CA GLY A 176 10.28 5.62 -9.47
C GLY A 176 8.96 4.88 -9.56
N ASN A 177 9.00 3.69 -10.16
CA ASN A 177 7.87 2.78 -10.26
C ASN A 177 8.12 1.53 -9.41
N LEU A 178 7.09 1.04 -8.73
CA LEU A 178 7.04 -0.24 -8.05
C LEU A 178 6.03 -1.16 -8.74
N ASP A 179 6.49 -2.29 -9.24
CA ASP A 179 5.71 -3.17 -10.10
C ASP A 179 4.48 -3.78 -9.39
N SER A 180 3.29 -3.35 -9.79
CA SER A 180 2.01 -3.91 -9.31
C SER A 180 1.54 -5.13 -10.10
N GLY A 181 2.20 -5.43 -11.22
CA GLY A 181 1.83 -6.42 -12.21
C GLY A 181 1.89 -7.88 -11.76
N ASN A 182 1.57 -8.77 -12.71
CA ASN A 182 1.61 -10.22 -12.50
C ASN A 182 2.89 -10.87 -13.03
N SER A 183 3.89 -10.08 -13.43
CA SER A 183 5.20 -10.55 -13.90
C SER A 183 6.28 -9.55 -13.50
N ILE A 184 7.16 -9.93 -12.58
CA ILE A 184 8.19 -9.07 -11.97
C ILE A 184 9.61 -9.36 -12.47
N GLY A 185 9.76 -10.34 -13.37
CA GLY A 185 11.06 -10.79 -13.87
C GLY A 185 11.99 -11.22 -12.74
N GLN A 186 13.21 -10.66 -12.70
CA GLN A 186 14.22 -10.98 -11.68
C GLN A 186 14.19 -10.03 -10.47
N ARG A 187 13.26 -9.06 -10.43
CA ARG A 187 13.14 -8.07 -9.35
C ARG A 187 12.30 -8.60 -8.20
N SER A 188 12.83 -9.62 -7.54
CA SER A 188 12.13 -10.36 -6.51
C SER A 188 13.02 -10.68 -5.32
N THR A 189 12.43 -10.78 -4.14
CA THR A 189 13.05 -11.37 -2.94
C THR A 189 12.24 -12.59 -2.53
N PRO A 190 12.85 -13.62 -1.90
CA PRO A 190 12.07 -14.71 -1.31
C PRO A 190 11.05 -14.20 -0.29
N ILE A 191 9.97 -14.96 -0.08
CA ILE A 191 9.08 -14.72 1.08
C ILE A 191 9.87 -14.82 2.39
N TYR A 192 9.39 -14.16 3.43
CA TYR A 192 10.07 -14.13 4.72
C TYR A 192 10.10 -15.52 5.36
N ALA A 193 11.16 -15.79 6.13
CA ALA A 193 11.25 -17.02 6.89
C ALA A 193 10.21 -17.02 8.01
N LEU A 194 9.67 -18.21 8.32
CA LEU A 194 8.70 -18.46 9.37
C LEU A 194 9.15 -19.70 10.14
N ASP A 195 9.06 -19.66 11.46
CA ASP A 195 9.40 -20.81 12.29
C ASP A 195 8.26 -21.86 12.34
N SER A 196 8.36 -22.84 13.25
CA SER A 196 7.34 -23.89 13.38
C SER A 196 6.22 -23.56 14.35
N VAL A 197 6.37 -22.54 15.18
CA VAL A 197 5.39 -22.10 16.17
C VAL A 197 4.57 -20.97 15.55
N ALA A 198 3.38 -20.69 16.10
CA ALA A 198 2.54 -19.60 15.63
C ALA A 198 2.24 -18.67 16.80
N GLY A 199 2.18 -17.37 16.53
CA GLY A 199 1.96 -16.38 17.58
C GLY A 199 3.20 -16.17 18.47
N GLY A 200 4.39 -16.48 17.95
CA GLY A 200 5.62 -16.28 18.68
C GLY A 200 6.84 -16.93 18.06
N ARG A 201 8.00 -16.38 18.43
CA ARG A 201 9.30 -16.85 17.98
C ARG A 201 9.96 -17.70 19.04
N ASP A 202 10.18 -18.95 18.71
CA ASP A 202 10.80 -19.92 19.62
C ASP A 202 12.34 -19.82 19.56
N PHE A 203 12.96 -19.04 20.46
CA PHE A 203 14.42 -18.84 20.45
C PHE A 203 15.19 -20.09 20.87
N ASN A 204 14.61 -20.90 21.75
CA ASN A 204 15.27 -22.07 22.32
C ASN A 204 14.86 -23.39 21.61
N ASN A 205 13.92 -23.31 20.67
CA ASN A 205 13.38 -24.41 19.87
C ASN A 205 12.75 -25.52 20.74
N ASP A 206 12.15 -25.16 21.87
CA ASP A 206 11.50 -26.09 22.80
C ASP A 206 10.00 -26.28 22.54
N GLY A 207 9.42 -25.48 21.64
CA GLY A 207 8.02 -25.49 21.23
C GLY A 207 7.07 -24.77 22.19
N ILE A 208 7.58 -24.03 23.18
CA ILE A 208 6.82 -23.33 24.22
C ILE A 208 7.15 -21.83 24.18
N LEU A 209 6.14 -20.99 23.99
CA LEU A 209 6.32 -19.54 24.00
C LEU A 209 6.35 -18.97 25.41
N ASN A 210 7.45 -18.31 25.77
CA ASN A 210 7.54 -17.47 26.96
C ASN A 210 6.98 -16.05 26.70
N ALA A 211 6.79 -15.26 27.76
CA ALA A 211 6.27 -13.89 27.63
C ALA A 211 7.14 -12.96 26.75
N ASN A 212 8.43 -13.26 26.59
CA ASN A 212 9.36 -12.51 25.73
C ASN A 212 9.46 -13.06 24.30
N GLU A 213 8.71 -14.12 23.99
CA GLU A 213 8.70 -14.83 22.70
C GLU A 213 7.39 -14.63 21.94
N VAL A 214 6.45 -13.86 22.50
CA VAL A 214 5.16 -13.58 21.85
C VAL A 214 5.36 -12.59 20.70
N HIS A 215 4.98 -13.01 19.50
CA HIS A 215 5.08 -12.26 18.26
C HIS A 215 3.81 -12.52 17.44
N ASN A 216 3.40 -11.59 16.59
CA ASN A 216 2.29 -11.87 15.66
C ASN A 216 2.80 -11.65 14.25
N GLU A 217 2.99 -12.75 13.54
CA GLU A 217 3.64 -12.79 12.24
C GLU A 217 2.81 -12.05 11.18
N ASN A 218 1.49 -11.97 11.39
CA ASN A 218 0.56 -11.26 10.52
C ASN A 218 0.38 -9.77 10.89
N ASP A 219 0.92 -9.29 12.02
CA ASP A 219 0.79 -7.88 12.43
C ASP A 219 1.92 -7.02 11.85
N VAL A 220 1.58 -6.22 10.83
CA VAL A 220 2.52 -5.34 10.10
C VAL A 220 3.29 -4.35 10.96
N ASN A 221 2.90 -4.12 12.23
CA ASN A 221 3.63 -3.23 13.15
C ASN A 221 4.61 -3.96 14.07
N ASN A 222 4.60 -5.30 14.05
CA ASN A 222 5.49 -6.13 14.86
C ASN A 222 6.58 -6.75 13.97
N ASP A 223 7.62 -5.98 13.64
CA ASP A 223 8.72 -6.41 12.75
C ASP A 223 9.90 -6.99 13.53
N GLU A 224 10.38 -8.17 13.10
CA GLU A 224 11.61 -8.79 13.64
C GLU A 224 12.72 -8.91 12.59
N PHE A 225 13.97 -8.85 13.07
CA PHE A 225 15.15 -8.85 12.22
C PHE A 225 16.16 -9.94 12.55
N TYR A 226 16.85 -10.42 11.52
CA TYR A 226 18.11 -11.14 11.67
C TYR A 226 19.19 -10.53 10.79
N THR A 227 20.43 -10.61 11.26
CA THR A 227 21.59 -10.19 10.48
C THR A 227 22.05 -11.32 9.56
N ASN A 228 22.08 -11.06 8.25
CA ASN A 228 22.58 -12.03 7.27
C ASN A 228 24.12 -12.08 7.24
N SER A 229 24.70 -13.00 6.45
CA SER A 229 26.16 -13.13 6.31
C SER A 229 26.86 -11.89 5.73
N LYS A 230 26.10 -10.97 5.10
CA LYS A 230 26.58 -9.69 4.57
C LYS A 230 26.41 -8.52 5.55
N LYS A 231 26.02 -8.80 6.81
CA LYS A 231 25.70 -7.79 7.83
C LYS A 231 24.54 -6.86 7.47
N GLU A 232 23.67 -7.30 6.56
CA GLU A 232 22.41 -6.60 6.30
C GLU A 232 21.35 -7.13 7.26
N GLN A 233 20.50 -6.24 7.75
CA GLN A 233 19.34 -6.64 8.55
C GLN A 233 18.22 -7.06 7.58
N MET A 234 17.71 -8.26 7.80
CA MET A 234 16.65 -8.87 7.00
C MET A 234 15.45 -9.13 7.89
N LEU A 235 14.25 -8.86 7.38
CA LEU A 235 13.01 -9.16 8.08
C LEU A 235 12.77 -10.68 8.14
N THR A 236 12.24 -11.16 9.26
CA THR A 236 11.84 -12.56 9.50
C THR A 236 10.54 -12.60 10.30
N GLU A 237 9.93 -13.78 10.42
CA GLU A 237 8.67 -13.98 11.15
C GLU A 237 7.54 -13.06 10.64
N ARG A 238 7.41 -12.96 9.31
CA ARG A 238 6.42 -12.08 8.66
C ARG A 238 5.57 -12.87 7.66
N GLY A 239 4.28 -12.97 7.95
CA GLY A 239 3.28 -13.49 7.03
C GLY A 239 3.13 -12.60 5.80
N VAL A 240 3.08 -13.20 4.61
CA VAL A 240 2.84 -12.51 3.34
C VAL A 240 1.52 -12.99 2.76
N ASP A 241 0.72 -12.09 2.20
CA ASP A 241 -0.51 -12.47 1.51
C ASP A 241 -0.21 -13.36 0.30
N LEU A 242 -0.78 -14.57 0.28
CA LEU A 242 -0.58 -15.55 -0.79
C LEU A 242 -1.05 -15.02 -2.16
N GLY A 243 -2.00 -14.08 -2.19
CA GLY A 243 -2.52 -13.45 -3.40
C GLY A 243 -1.49 -12.63 -4.19
N VAL A 244 -0.43 -12.14 -3.52
CA VAL A 244 0.62 -11.30 -4.15
C VAL A 244 1.96 -12.01 -4.29
N THR A 245 1.99 -13.34 -4.15
CA THR A 245 3.22 -14.13 -4.30
C THR A 245 3.49 -14.53 -5.74
N PHE A 246 4.76 -14.85 -6.02
CA PHE A 246 5.31 -15.17 -7.33
C PHE A 246 6.09 -16.49 -7.30
N ASP A 247 6.26 -17.12 -8.46
CA ASP A 247 7.20 -18.22 -8.64
C ASP A 247 8.66 -17.72 -8.80
N GLU A 248 9.63 -18.65 -8.84
CA GLU A 248 11.06 -18.32 -8.99
C GLU A 248 11.38 -17.59 -10.31
N LEU A 249 10.54 -17.72 -11.33
CA LEU A 249 10.70 -17.04 -12.61
C LEU A 249 10.08 -15.63 -12.61
N GLY A 250 9.44 -15.24 -11.50
CA GLY A 250 8.80 -13.94 -11.34
C GLY A 250 7.40 -13.87 -11.93
N ASN A 251 6.72 -14.99 -12.19
CA ASN A 251 5.31 -14.96 -12.58
C ASN A 251 4.41 -15.03 -11.34
N GLY A 252 3.38 -14.19 -11.29
CA GLY A 252 2.45 -14.16 -10.17
C GLY A 252 1.64 -15.45 -10.08
N LEU A 253 1.47 -15.95 -8.86
CA LEU A 253 0.59 -17.08 -8.58
C LEU A 253 -0.87 -16.71 -8.81
N ALA A 254 -1.22 -15.43 -8.62
CA ALA A 254 -2.54 -14.85 -8.90
C ALA A 254 -3.68 -15.67 -8.26
N LEU A 255 -3.52 -16.06 -7.00
CA LEU A 255 -4.56 -16.73 -6.23
C LEU A 255 -5.79 -15.83 -6.10
N ARG A 256 -6.96 -16.38 -6.41
CA ARG A 256 -8.26 -15.71 -6.29
C ARG A 256 -9.09 -16.34 -5.18
N GLU A 257 -10.06 -15.60 -4.69
CA GLU A 257 -11.01 -16.03 -3.66
C GLU A 257 -11.55 -17.45 -3.96
N GLY A 258 -11.43 -18.35 -2.99
CA GLY A 258 -11.88 -19.74 -3.08
C GLY A 258 -10.95 -20.71 -3.83
N GLN A 259 -9.95 -20.22 -4.59
CA GLN A 259 -8.94 -21.10 -5.19
C GLN A 259 -8.04 -21.71 -4.14
N GLY A 260 -7.45 -22.87 -4.46
CA GLY A 260 -6.72 -23.62 -3.45
C GLY A 260 -6.11 -24.92 -3.93
N ILE A 261 -5.74 -25.74 -2.94
CA ILE A 261 -5.16 -27.06 -3.14
C ILE A 261 -5.77 -28.07 -2.17
N TRP A 262 -5.69 -29.33 -2.54
CA TRP A 262 -5.85 -30.46 -1.65
C TRP A 262 -4.47 -30.93 -1.21
N ILE A 263 -4.29 -31.15 0.09
CA ILE A 263 -3.09 -31.77 0.65
C ILE A 263 -3.51 -33.03 1.40
N SER A 264 -2.95 -34.15 1.01
CA SER A 264 -3.03 -35.43 1.72
C SER A 264 -1.79 -35.61 2.57
N TYR A 265 -1.96 -36.07 3.81
CA TYR A 265 -0.85 -36.32 4.75
C TYR A 265 -0.48 -37.79 4.87
N ALA A 266 -1.44 -38.67 4.57
CA ALA A 266 -1.26 -40.11 4.47
C ALA A 266 -2.09 -40.64 3.29
N ASN A 267 -1.89 -41.90 2.91
CA ASN A 267 -2.85 -42.58 2.03
C ASN A 267 -4.05 -42.97 2.89
N ALA A 268 -5.27 -42.59 2.49
CA ALA A 268 -6.46 -43.11 3.14
C ALA A 268 -6.51 -44.62 2.94
N LYS A 269 -6.53 -45.38 4.03
CA LYS A 269 -6.52 -46.84 4.00
C LYS A 269 -7.42 -47.37 5.08
N THR A 270 -8.40 -48.20 4.75
CA THR A 270 -9.26 -48.79 5.76
C THR A 270 -8.55 -49.92 6.50
N GLN A 271 -9.03 -50.26 7.69
CA GLN A 271 -8.75 -51.57 8.27
C GLN A 271 -9.21 -52.70 7.33
N LYS A 272 -8.61 -53.88 7.52
CA LYS A 272 -8.91 -55.07 6.71
C LYS A 272 -10.31 -55.60 7.03
N TYR A 273 -11.22 -55.56 6.06
CA TYR A 273 -12.53 -56.21 6.17
C TYR A 273 -12.39 -57.70 5.91
N THR A 274 -12.88 -58.53 6.83
CA THR A 274 -12.98 -59.98 6.60
C THR A 274 -14.25 -60.27 5.81
N ILE A 275 -14.09 -60.76 4.58
CA ILE A 275 -15.18 -60.95 3.62
C ILE A 275 -15.12 -62.36 3.05
N GLY A 276 -16.24 -63.08 3.13
CA GLY A 276 -16.33 -64.48 2.66
C GLY A 276 -15.70 -65.48 3.63
N SER A 277 -15.51 -66.72 3.18
CA SER A 277 -14.98 -67.79 4.03
C SER A 277 -13.48 -67.61 4.35
N ASP A 278 -13.09 -68.04 5.55
CA ASP A 278 -11.73 -68.16 6.05
C ASP A 278 -11.10 -69.55 5.79
N THR A 279 -11.89 -70.49 5.25
CA THR A 279 -11.41 -71.85 4.99
C THR A 279 -10.48 -71.88 3.78
N PRO A 280 -9.32 -72.58 3.83
CA PRO A 280 -8.36 -72.61 2.73
C PRO A 280 -8.93 -73.06 1.38
N GLN A 281 -9.95 -73.92 1.38
CA GLN A 281 -10.56 -74.46 0.16
C GLN A 281 -11.53 -73.50 -0.53
N ASN A 282 -12.14 -72.56 0.20
CA ASN A 282 -13.16 -71.63 -0.30
C ASN A 282 -12.86 -70.18 0.10
N ILE A 283 -11.59 -69.85 0.29
CA ILE A 283 -11.18 -68.56 0.86
C ILE A 283 -11.74 -67.39 0.03
N GLY A 284 -12.41 -66.46 0.70
CA GLY A 284 -13.04 -65.30 0.05
C GLY A 284 -14.34 -65.59 -0.73
N GLN A 285 -14.81 -66.85 -0.80
CA GLN A 285 -16.10 -67.19 -1.41
C GLN A 285 -17.26 -66.96 -0.43
N PHE A 286 -18.41 -66.54 -0.93
CA PHE A 286 -19.63 -66.41 -0.15
C PHE A 286 -20.50 -67.68 -0.18
N VAL A 287 -21.22 -67.92 0.91
CA VAL A 287 -22.31 -68.92 0.92
C VAL A 287 -23.53 -68.30 0.22
N GLY A 288 -23.75 -68.69 -1.03
CA GLY A 288 -24.82 -68.16 -1.89
C GLY A 288 -24.51 -66.77 -2.48
N GLN A 289 -25.42 -66.26 -3.32
CA GLN A 289 -25.29 -64.91 -3.88
C GLN A 289 -25.54 -63.85 -2.81
N LYS A 290 -24.67 -62.85 -2.77
CA LYS A 290 -24.78 -61.67 -1.91
C LYS A 290 -25.13 -60.43 -2.73
N LYS A 291 -25.77 -59.49 -2.06
CA LYS A 291 -26.07 -58.16 -2.58
C LYS A 291 -25.07 -57.15 -2.03
N LEU A 292 -24.42 -56.41 -2.94
CA LEU A 292 -23.65 -55.21 -2.67
C LEU A 292 -24.57 -53.99 -2.86
N ASN A 293 -24.71 -53.17 -1.83
CA ASN A 293 -25.38 -51.88 -1.88
C ASN A 293 -24.64 -50.86 -1.00
N ILE A 294 -23.76 -50.10 -1.64
CA ILE A 294 -22.90 -49.12 -0.98
C ILE A 294 -22.89 -47.80 -1.73
N THR A 295 -22.57 -46.72 -1.01
CA THR A 295 -22.14 -45.46 -1.59
C THR A 295 -20.70 -45.23 -1.20
N LEU A 296 -19.82 -45.02 -2.19
CA LEU A 296 -18.40 -44.75 -2.00
C LEU A 296 -18.06 -43.39 -2.61
N ASN A 297 -17.65 -42.43 -1.77
CA ASN A 297 -17.37 -41.04 -2.16
C ASN A 297 -18.49 -40.47 -3.06
N GLY A 298 -19.74 -40.56 -2.61
CA GLY A 298 -20.92 -40.09 -3.35
C GLY A 298 -21.37 -40.98 -4.53
N VAL A 299 -20.56 -41.95 -4.96
CA VAL A 299 -20.90 -42.86 -6.07
C VAL A 299 -21.62 -44.11 -5.54
N LYS A 300 -22.85 -44.32 -6.00
CA LYS A 300 -23.64 -45.51 -5.67
C LYS A 300 -23.17 -46.74 -6.45
N ILE A 301 -22.94 -47.85 -5.76
CA ILE A 301 -22.52 -49.14 -6.32
C ILE A 301 -23.52 -50.21 -5.88
N GLU A 302 -24.28 -50.74 -6.84
CA GLU A 302 -25.25 -51.80 -6.62
C GLU A 302 -24.94 -53.02 -7.48
N ASN A 303 -24.82 -54.18 -6.85
CA ASN A 303 -24.68 -55.46 -7.56
C ASN A 303 -25.39 -56.58 -6.79
N LYS A 304 -26.26 -57.33 -7.46
CA LYS A 304 -27.09 -58.38 -6.85
C LYS A 304 -26.48 -59.79 -6.93
N ASN A 305 -25.40 -59.96 -7.69
CA ASN A 305 -24.84 -61.27 -8.04
C ASN A 305 -23.40 -61.43 -7.54
N ILE A 306 -23.10 -61.02 -6.31
CA ILE A 306 -21.77 -61.16 -5.73
C ILE A 306 -21.58 -62.59 -5.20
N THR A 307 -20.55 -63.29 -5.68
CA THR A 307 -20.27 -64.69 -5.30
C THR A 307 -18.92 -64.86 -4.60
N ASN A 308 -18.00 -63.91 -4.82
CA ASN A 308 -16.66 -63.91 -4.26
C ASN A 308 -16.24 -62.48 -3.88
N ILE A 309 -15.34 -62.33 -2.91
CA ILE A 309 -14.64 -61.08 -2.58
C ILE A 309 -14.03 -60.39 -3.82
N SER A 310 -13.61 -61.15 -4.83
CA SER A 310 -13.11 -60.63 -6.11
C SER A 310 -14.17 -59.85 -6.88
N ASP A 311 -15.44 -60.24 -6.81
CA ASP A 311 -16.55 -59.53 -7.46
C ASP A 311 -16.80 -58.18 -6.77
N VAL A 312 -16.65 -58.14 -5.44
CA VAL A 312 -16.74 -56.90 -4.64
C VAL A 312 -15.59 -55.97 -5.03
N ALA A 313 -14.36 -56.47 -5.04
CA ALA A 313 -13.18 -55.68 -5.42
C ALA A 313 -13.29 -55.15 -6.85
N ALA A 314 -13.77 -55.96 -7.80
CA ALA A 314 -13.98 -55.56 -9.18
C ALA A 314 -15.06 -54.47 -9.31
N ALA A 315 -16.18 -54.60 -8.59
CA ALA A 315 -17.26 -53.60 -8.61
C ALA A 315 -16.78 -52.23 -8.08
N ILE A 316 -15.95 -52.23 -7.03
CA ILE A 316 -15.35 -51.01 -6.48
C ILE A 316 -14.31 -50.43 -7.44
N ASN A 317 -13.37 -51.26 -7.92
CA ASN A 317 -12.29 -50.82 -8.81
C ASN A 317 -12.81 -50.28 -10.15
N ALA A 318 -13.98 -50.73 -10.62
CA ALA A 318 -14.63 -50.17 -11.81
C ALA A 318 -15.00 -48.68 -11.66
N GLN A 319 -15.18 -48.18 -10.43
CA GLN A 319 -15.46 -46.78 -10.15
C GLN A 319 -14.22 -45.94 -9.82
N TYR A 320 -13.01 -46.51 -9.89
CA TYR A 320 -11.75 -45.85 -9.50
C TYR A 320 -11.56 -44.46 -10.14
N ASN A 321 -11.90 -44.30 -11.42
CA ASN A 321 -11.76 -43.01 -12.12
C ASN A 321 -12.68 -41.90 -11.58
N LYS A 322 -13.74 -42.26 -10.83
CA LYS A 322 -14.67 -41.32 -10.20
C LYS A 322 -14.40 -41.15 -8.71
N THR A 323 -14.06 -42.23 -8.01
CA THR A 323 -13.90 -42.23 -6.56
C THR A 323 -12.44 -42.07 -6.10
N GLY A 324 -11.45 -42.37 -6.94
CA GLY A 324 -10.04 -42.45 -6.53
C GLY A 324 -9.70 -43.67 -5.63
N VAL A 325 -10.70 -44.45 -5.22
CA VAL A 325 -10.55 -45.56 -4.27
C VAL A 325 -10.30 -46.87 -5.00
N ARG A 326 -9.24 -47.58 -4.58
CA ARG A 326 -8.91 -48.92 -5.05
C ARG A 326 -9.15 -49.95 -3.94
N ALA A 327 -9.76 -51.06 -4.30
CA ALA A 327 -9.90 -52.23 -3.42
C ALA A 327 -8.78 -53.26 -3.70
N GLU A 328 -8.07 -53.67 -2.66
CA GLU A 328 -7.00 -54.65 -2.69
C GLU A 328 -7.35 -55.85 -1.79
N ILE A 329 -7.11 -57.07 -2.30
CA ILE A 329 -7.33 -58.31 -1.57
C ILE A 329 -6.01 -58.78 -0.99
N SER A 330 -6.00 -59.05 0.31
CA SER A 330 -4.89 -59.64 1.05
C SER A 330 -5.34 -60.89 1.78
N GLU A 331 -4.42 -61.83 2.05
CA GLU A 331 -4.69 -63.04 2.84
C GLU A 331 -5.88 -63.90 2.32
N GLY A 332 -6.27 -63.73 1.05
CA GLY A 332 -7.37 -64.44 0.38
C GLY A 332 -8.79 -63.98 0.73
N ASN A 333 -9.07 -63.60 1.99
CA ASN A 333 -10.41 -63.18 2.46
C ASN A 333 -10.45 -61.80 3.12
N LYS A 334 -9.38 -60.99 3.00
CA LYS A 334 -9.32 -59.65 3.57
C LYS A 334 -9.33 -58.58 2.49
N LEU A 335 -10.32 -57.69 2.52
CA LEU A 335 -10.41 -56.54 1.62
C LEU A 335 -9.89 -55.28 2.31
N THR A 336 -9.08 -54.50 1.62
CA THR A 336 -8.66 -53.16 2.06
C THR A 336 -8.97 -52.15 0.98
N LEU A 337 -9.59 -51.04 1.36
CA LEU A 337 -9.79 -49.90 0.47
C LEU A 337 -8.63 -48.93 0.66
N ILE A 338 -8.08 -48.44 -0.45
CA ILE A 338 -6.92 -47.54 -0.48
C ILE A 338 -7.22 -46.40 -1.45
N ASN A 339 -7.13 -45.16 -0.96
CA ASN A 339 -7.07 -43.97 -1.79
C ASN A 339 -5.73 -43.27 -1.56
N ARG A 340 -4.99 -43.01 -2.64
CA ARG A 340 -3.71 -42.30 -2.56
C ARG A 340 -3.87 -40.78 -2.57
N ASN A 341 -5.10 -40.29 -2.79
CA ASN A 341 -5.45 -38.87 -2.84
C ASN A 341 -4.60 -38.06 -3.85
N ASN A 342 -4.03 -38.73 -4.85
CA ASN A 342 -3.12 -38.15 -5.83
C ASN A 342 -3.76 -37.98 -7.22
N SER A 343 -5.03 -38.36 -7.36
CA SER A 343 -5.82 -38.24 -8.58
C SER A 343 -7.01 -37.33 -8.37
N GLY A 344 -7.44 -36.64 -9.43
CA GLY A 344 -8.60 -35.74 -9.43
C GLY A 344 -8.40 -34.46 -8.63
N THR A 345 -9.38 -33.56 -8.72
CA THR A 345 -9.35 -32.22 -8.13
C THR A 345 -10.62 -31.87 -7.32
N THR A 346 -11.58 -32.80 -7.28
CA THR A 346 -12.87 -32.69 -6.59
C THR A 346 -12.90 -33.58 -5.34
N GLU A 347 -13.87 -33.31 -4.46
CA GLU A 347 -14.09 -34.07 -3.22
C GLU A 347 -14.31 -35.57 -3.46
N ASP A 348 -15.02 -35.96 -4.52
CA ASP A 348 -15.33 -37.37 -4.82
C ASP A 348 -14.09 -38.25 -5.00
N THR A 349 -12.95 -37.64 -5.34
CA THR A 349 -11.69 -38.33 -5.59
C THR A 349 -10.76 -38.40 -4.37
N LYS A 350 -11.17 -37.80 -3.25
CA LYS A 350 -10.36 -37.65 -2.03
C LYS A 350 -10.95 -38.48 -0.91
N ASN A 351 -10.08 -38.92 0.01
CA ASN A 351 -10.44 -39.68 1.19
C ASN A 351 -11.21 -40.98 0.87
N ILE A 352 -11.71 -41.65 1.92
CA ILE A 352 -12.61 -42.80 1.77
C ILE A 352 -13.84 -42.55 2.64
N HIS A 353 -14.98 -42.31 1.99
CA HIS A 353 -16.29 -42.21 2.60
C HIS A 353 -17.15 -43.38 2.12
N LEU A 354 -17.29 -44.39 2.96
CA LEU A 354 -18.07 -45.59 2.65
C LEU A 354 -19.34 -45.59 3.50
N THR A 355 -20.49 -45.56 2.84
CA THR A 355 -21.79 -45.80 3.46
C THR A 355 -22.35 -47.13 2.97
N VAL A 356 -22.65 -48.04 3.89
CA VAL A 356 -23.27 -49.34 3.62
C VAL A 356 -24.74 -49.29 4.00
N TYR A 357 -25.62 -49.75 3.11
CA TYR A 357 -27.07 -49.78 3.37
C TYR A 357 -27.52 -51.12 3.96
N GLY A 358 -28.63 -51.14 4.71
CA GLY A 358 -29.06 -52.29 5.52
C GLY A 358 -29.46 -53.56 4.75
N ASP A 359 -29.53 -53.50 3.42
CA ASP A 359 -29.76 -54.65 2.54
C ASP A 359 -28.47 -55.17 1.87
N ASP A 360 -27.32 -54.58 2.19
CA ASP A 360 -26.00 -55.13 1.88
C ASP A 360 -25.75 -56.41 2.70
N THR A 361 -25.19 -57.43 2.05
CA THR A 361 -24.92 -58.73 2.67
C THR A 361 -23.50 -59.22 2.43
N THR A 362 -22.61 -58.31 2.02
CA THR A 362 -21.21 -58.60 1.69
C THR A 362 -20.29 -58.60 2.91
N GLY A 363 -20.74 -58.03 4.04
CA GLY A 363 -19.95 -57.94 5.27
C GLY A 363 -19.09 -56.68 5.38
N LEU A 364 -19.29 -55.70 4.49
CA LEU A 364 -18.70 -54.36 4.60
C LEU A 364 -19.38 -53.56 5.72
N GLY A 365 -18.62 -52.67 6.35
CA GLY A 365 -19.13 -51.70 7.32
C GLY A 365 -18.85 -50.27 6.88
N SER A 366 -19.75 -49.35 7.19
CA SER A 366 -19.56 -47.91 6.92
C SER A 366 -18.35 -47.38 7.67
N ILE A 367 -17.55 -46.53 7.01
CA ILE A 367 -16.35 -45.91 7.59
C ILE A 367 -16.01 -44.62 6.84
N ASP A 368 -15.48 -43.64 7.56
CA ASP A 368 -14.97 -42.38 7.01
C ASP A 368 -13.49 -42.22 7.39
N VAL A 369 -12.58 -42.49 6.45
CA VAL A 369 -11.13 -42.35 6.65
C VAL A 369 -10.66 -41.05 5.99
N ILE A 370 -10.37 -40.05 6.82
CA ILE A 370 -9.99 -38.70 6.38
C ILE A 370 -8.49 -38.51 6.57
N THR A 371 -7.80 -38.23 5.47
CA THR A 371 -6.33 -38.01 5.44
C THR A 371 -5.91 -36.84 4.56
N ALA A 372 -6.86 -36.22 3.85
CA ALA A 372 -6.65 -35.08 2.96
C ALA A 372 -7.66 -33.96 3.24
N TYR A 373 -7.18 -32.72 3.17
CA TYR A 373 -7.95 -31.51 3.46
C TYR A 373 -7.84 -30.46 2.34
N GLN A 374 -8.86 -29.60 2.26
CA GLN A 374 -8.94 -28.47 1.33
C GLN A 374 -8.35 -27.22 1.97
N TYR A 375 -7.40 -26.57 1.29
CA TYR A 375 -6.87 -25.26 1.67
C TYR A 375 -7.31 -24.24 0.62
N THR A 376 -8.15 -23.28 1.00
CA THR A 376 -8.73 -22.29 0.10
C THR A 376 -8.30 -20.89 0.49
N TYR A 377 -7.86 -20.11 -0.49
CA TYR A 377 -7.45 -18.73 -0.29
C TYR A 377 -8.65 -17.80 -0.07
N THR A 378 -8.51 -16.92 0.91
CA THR A 378 -9.41 -15.79 1.17
C THR A 378 -8.60 -14.50 1.29
N SER A 379 -9.09 -13.45 0.65
CA SER A 379 -8.52 -12.10 0.73
C SER A 379 -8.76 -11.41 2.08
N SER A 380 -9.65 -11.96 2.92
CA SER A 380 -9.91 -11.47 4.28
C SER A 380 -9.30 -12.42 5.31
N GLN A 381 -8.57 -11.86 6.26
CA GLN A 381 -7.95 -12.62 7.35
C GLN A 381 -9.01 -13.35 8.18
N THR A 382 -8.82 -14.65 8.37
CA THR A 382 -9.76 -15.53 9.06
C THR A 382 -9.07 -16.38 10.10
N THR A 383 -9.73 -16.60 11.24
CA THR A 383 -9.34 -17.65 12.19
C THR A 383 -10.01 -18.95 11.75
N THR A 384 -9.22 -19.91 11.24
CA THR A 384 -9.76 -21.21 10.84
C THR A 384 -10.10 -22.06 12.05
N VAL A 385 -11.29 -22.65 12.01
CA VAL A 385 -11.59 -23.84 12.81
C VAL A 385 -11.13 -25.04 11.99
N HIS A 386 -10.44 -25.99 12.62
CA HIS A 386 -9.96 -27.23 12.00
C HIS A 386 -10.82 -28.42 12.44
N PRO A 387 -12.07 -28.56 11.95
CA PRO A 387 -12.86 -29.73 12.29
C PRO A 387 -12.31 -30.98 11.58
N ASN A 388 -12.55 -32.15 12.19
CA ASN A 388 -12.37 -33.48 11.59
C ASN A 388 -13.44 -33.75 10.50
N ASN A 389 -13.53 -32.84 9.53
CA ASN A 389 -14.49 -32.85 8.44
C ASN A 389 -13.84 -32.20 7.21
N ASP A 390 -13.64 -32.99 6.17
CA ASP A 390 -12.98 -32.60 4.92
C ASP A 390 -13.86 -31.78 3.97
N LYS A 391 -15.17 -31.72 4.24
CA LYS A 391 -16.12 -30.84 3.53
C LYS A 391 -15.96 -29.37 3.92
N ILE A 392 -15.36 -29.11 5.08
CA ILE A 392 -15.10 -27.75 5.57
C ILE A 392 -13.67 -27.37 5.19
N ALA A 393 -13.55 -26.47 4.21
CA ALA A 393 -12.25 -26.00 3.73
C ALA A 393 -11.54 -25.12 4.78
N ARG A 394 -10.21 -25.27 4.86
CA ARG A 394 -9.30 -24.42 5.64
C ARG A 394 -9.10 -23.11 4.88
N GLN A 395 -9.59 -22.01 5.45
CA GLN A 395 -9.44 -20.67 4.89
C GLN A 395 -8.07 -20.08 5.24
N VAL A 396 -7.27 -19.72 4.23
CA VAL A 396 -5.91 -19.18 4.44
C VAL A 396 -5.75 -17.85 3.71
N THR A 397 -5.12 -16.87 4.33
CA THR A 397 -4.78 -15.59 3.69
C THR A 397 -3.28 -15.46 3.54
N THR A 398 -2.53 -15.62 4.63
CA THR A 398 -1.09 -15.44 4.63
C THR A 398 -0.33 -16.75 4.52
N THR A 399 0.97 -16.65 4.20
CA THR A 399 1.91 -17.78 4.26
C THR A 399 1.97 -18.42 5.63
N GLU A 400 1.80 -17.63 6.70
CA GLU A 400 1.74 -18.14 8.08
C GLU A 400 0.45 -18.92 8.33
N ASP A 401 -0.70 -18.40 7.89
CA ASP A 401 -1.96 -19.13 8.04
C ASP A 401 -1.91 -20.50 7.34
N LEU A 402 -1.33 -20.57 6.14
CA LEU A 402 -1.13 -21.84 5.43
C LEU A 402 -0.17 -22.77 6.15
N ARG A 403 1.00 -22.27 6.60
CA ARG A 403 2.00 -23.06 7.32
C ARG A 403 1.41 -23.66 8.61
N ARG A 404 0.77 -22.83 9.44
CA ARG A 404 0.10 -23.24 10.68
C ARG A 404 -0.99 -24.27 10.40
N ALA A 405 -1.88 -23.99 9.45
CA ALA A 405 -2.97 -24.88 9.09
C ALA A 405 -2.46 -26.26 8.65
N MET A 406 -1.38 -26.28 7.84
CA MET A 406 -0.77 -27.53 7.39
C MET A 406 -0.13 -28.33 8.52
N GLN A 407 0.47 -27.65 9.50
CA GLN A 407 1.05 -28.30 10.68
C GLN A 407 -0.03 -28.86 11.61
N GLU A 408 -1.08 -28.09 11.88
CA GLU A 408 -2.19 -28.52 12.74
C GLU A 408 -2.89 -29.75 12.16
N ASP A 409 -3.20 -29.75 10.87
CA ASP A 409 -3.85 -30.88 10.21
C ASP A 409 -2.94 -32.13 10.22
N ALA A 410 -1.64 -31.98 9.93
CA ALA A 410 -0.69 -33.10 9.97
C ALA A 410 -0.55 -33.74 11.37
N ARG A 411 -0.65 -32.94 12.44
CA ARG A 411 -0.48 -33.38 13.82
C ARG A 411 -1.73 -34.03 14.41
N TYR A 412 -2.90 -33.47 14.14
CA TYR A 412 -4.10 -33.74 14.93
C TYR A 412 -5.33 -34.19 14.13
N HIS A 413 -5.34 -34.06 12.80
CA HIS A 413 -6.58 -34.25 12.04
C HIS A 413 -6.51 -35.37 11.00
N VAL A 414 -5.47 -36.21 11.02
CA VAL A 414 -5.27 -37.26 10.01
C VAL A 414 -5.51 -38.63 10.64
N ASP A 415 -6.38 -39.44 10.05
CA ASP A 415 -6.56 -40.85 10.45
C ASP A 415 -5.44 -41.71 9.86
N TYR A 416 -4.37 -41.90 10.63
CA TYR A 416 -3.19 -42.68 10.20
C TYR A 416 -3.42 -44.18 10.31
N ASN A 417 -4.27 -44.61 11.26
CA ASN A 417 -4.50 -46.02 11.54
C ASN A 417 -5.63 -46.63 10.70
N GLY A 418 -6.48 -45.80 10.08
CA GLY A 418 -7.50 -46.20 9.12
C GLY A 418 -8.79 -46.76 9.73
N ASP A 419 -9.07 -46.43 10.99
CA ASP A 419 -10.21 -46.95 11.75
C ASP A 419 -11.47 -46.07 11.68
N GLY A 420 -11.37 -44.92 11.01
CA GLY A 420 -12.47 -43.99 10.78
C GLY A 420 -12.77 -43.08 11.96
N THR A 421 -11.91 -43.07 12.98
CA THR A 421 -12.04 -42.23 14.17
C THR A 421 -10.70 -41.63 14.57
N ILE A 422 -10.57 -40.31 14.46
CA ILE A 422 -9.36 -39.60 14.87
C ILE A 422 -9.29 -39.55 16.39
N LEU A 423 -8.22 -40.14 16.96
CA LEU A 423 -7.97 -40.14 18.40
C LEU A 423 -6.59 -39.57 18.71
N ASN A 424 -6.52 -38.41 19.35
CA ASN A 424 -5.28 -37.73 19.69
C ASN A 424 -4.98 -37.83 21.19
N VAL A 425 -4.47 -38.98 21.63
CA VAL A 425 -4.14 -39.21 23.04
C VAL A 425 -2.71 -39.69 23.18
N THR A 426 -2.04 -39.22 24.23
CA THR A 426 -0.69 -39.62 24.60
C THR A 426 -0.70 -40.64 25.74
N SER A 427 -1.80 -40.71 26.49
CA SER A 427 -1.92 -41.58 27.66
C SER A 427 -3.29 -42.26 27.79
N MET A 428 -3.33 -43.28 28.63
CA MET A 428 -4.57 -43.95 29.01
C MET A 428 -5.54 -43.02 29.75
N ASP A 429 -5.00 -42.13 30.58
CA ASP A 429 -5.81 -41.20 31.39
C ASP A 429 -6.50 -40.17 30.49
N GLU A 430 -5.80 -39.63 29.49
CA GLU A 430 -6.37 -38.76 28.46
C GLU A 430 -7.46 -39.48 27.64
N LEU A 431 -7.27 -40.76 27.31
CA LEU A 431 -8.29 -41.56 26.64
C LEU A 431 -9.56 -41.72 27.50
N ILE A 432 -9.39 -41.95 28.81
CA ILE A 432 -10.52 -42.05 29.75
C ILE A 432 -11.24 -40.70 29.88
N GLU A 433 -10.49 -39.60 29.95
CA GLU A 433 -11.05 -38.26 30.03
C GLU A 433 -11.86 -37.92 28.76
N GLN A 434 -11.32 -38.22 27.58
CA GLN A 434 -12.01 -37.98 26.32
C GLN A 434 -13.27 -38.84 26.16
N ILE A 435 -13.26 -40.08 26.68
CA ILE A 435 -14.46 -40.93 26.78
C ILE A 435 -15.51 -40.27 27.66
N GLN A 436 -15.11 -39.74 28.82
CA GLN A 436 -16.03 -39.08 29.75
C GLN A 436 -16.63 -37.82 29.14
N GLN A 437 -15.81 -36.97 28.52
CA GLN A 437 -16.27 -35.77 27.81
C GLN A 437 -17.24 -36.12 26.66
N THR A 438 -16.95 -37.18 25.90
CA THR A 438 -17.85 -37.67 24.84
C THR A 438 -19.18 -38.15 25.41
N ASN A 439 -19.16 -38.85 26.55
CA ASN A 439 -20.37 -39.30 27.24
C ASN A 439 -21.19 -38.12 27.78
N ASP A 440 -20.55 -37.12 28.36
CA ASP A 440 -21.22 -35.94 28.91
C ASP A 440 -21.85 -35.10 27.80
N ALA A 441 -21.13 -34.88 26.68
CA ALA A 441 -21.68 -34.24 25.49
C ALA A 441 -22.85 -35.02 24.89
N ASN A 442 -22.78 -36.36 24.88
CA ASN A 442 -23.89 -37.20 24.45
C ASN A 442 -25.12 -37.04 25.36
N ASN A 443 -24.92 -37.04 26.68
CA ASN A 443 -25.99 -36.81 27.66
C ASN A 443 -26.62 -35.42 27.51
N GLU A 444 -25.82 -34.38 27.23
CA GLU A 444 -26.31 -33.03 26.97
C GLU A 444 -27.12 -32.97 25.65
N ALA A 445 -26.64 -33.60 24.59
CA ALA A 445 -27.34 -33.70 23.31
C ALA A 445 -28.67 -34.42 23.44
N ILE A 446 -28.71 -35.55 24.16
CA ILE A 446 -29.95 -36.28 24.49
C ILE A 446 -30.91 -35.40 25.29
N THR A 447 -30.40 -34.62 26.25
CA THR A 447 -31.22 -33.70 27.04
C THR A 447 -31.86 -32.60 26.18
N LYS A 448 -31.08 -32.00 25.27
CA LYS A 448 -31.58 -31.01 24.30
C LYS A 448 -32.57 -31.62 23.31
N ALA A 449 -32.32 -32.86 22.86
CA ALA A 449 -33.21 -33.62 22.00
C ALA A 449 -34.58 -33.85 22.65
N ASN A 450 -34.58 -34.33 23.90
CA ASN A 450 -35.80 -34.56 24.66
C ASN A 450 -36.57 -33.27 24.93
N ALA A 451 -35.87 -32.15 25.20
CA ALA A 451 -36.49 -30.84 25.37
C ALA A 451 -37.14 -30.31 24.08
N ALA A 452 -36.46 -30.46 22.94
CA ALA A 452 -36.99 -30.10 21.62
C ALA A 452 -38.20 -30.95 21.23
N ALA A 453 -38.13 -32.27 21.46
CA ALA A 453 -39.23 -33.20 21.23
C ALA A 453 -40.46 -32.86 22.09
N ALA A 454 -40.25 -32.53 23.37
CA ALA A 454 -41.31 -32.10 24.28
C ALA A 454 -41.95 -30.77 23.84
N ALA A 455 -41.15 -29.79 23.42
CA ALA A 455 -41.65 -28.51 22.91
C ALA A 455 -42.46 -28.68 21.61
N ALA A 456 -41.99 -29.52 20.69
CA ALA A 456 -42.68 -29.80 19.43
C ALA A 456 -44.00 -30.57 19.65
N THR A 457 -44.01 -31.53 20.59
CA THR A 457 -45.22 -32.25 21.00
C THR A 457 -46.25 -31.30 21.62
N ALA A 458 -45.81 -30.37 22.47
CA ALA A 458 -46.68 -29.35 23.07
C ALA A 458 -47.28 -28.42 22.00
N ALA A 459 -46.48 -27.98 21.03
CA ALA A 459 -46.94 -27.15 19.91
C ALA A 459 -47.95 -27.88 19.00
N SER A 460 -47.68 -29.16 18.68
CA SER A 460 -48.62 -30.00 17.91
C SER A 460 -49.93 -30.23 18.67
N THR A 461 -49.87 -30.47 19.98
CA THR A 461 -51.06 -30.63 20.83
C THR A 461 -51.91 -29.36 20.85
N ALA A 462 -51.27 -28.18 20.94
CA ALA A 462 -51.96 -26.90 20.88
C ALA A 462 -52.64 -26.67 19.52
N ALA A 463 -51.94 -26.93 18.42
CA ALA A 463 -52.49 -26.80 17.06
C ALA A 463 -53.64 -27.78 16.80
N ASN A 464 -53.54 -29.03 17.27
CA ASN A 464 -54.63 -30.01 17.19
C ASN A 464 -55.86 -29.59 18.00
N THR A 465 -55.64 -28.99 19.19
CA THR A 465 -56.72 -28.44 20.03
C THR A 465 -57.42 -27.28 19.33
N GLU A 466 -56.66 -26.38 18.69
CA GLU A 466 -57.19 -25.27 17.91
C GLU A 466 -58.00 -25.74 16.70
N ALA A 467 -57.49 -26.74 15.96
CA ALA A 467 -58.21 -27.36 14.86
C ALA A 467 -59.52 -28.04 15.32
N ALA A 468 -59.52 -28.74 16.47
CA ALA A 468 -60.71 -29.35 17.05
C ALA A 468 -61.76 -28.33 17.49
N ASN A 469 -61.32 -27.20 18.08
CA ASN A 469 -62.21 -26.11 18.47
C ASN A 469 -62.82 -25.42 17.24
N ALA A 470 -62.01 -25.17 16.19
CA ALA A 470 -62.48 -24.61 14.93
C ALA A 470 -63.52 -25.52 14.24
N LEU A 471 -63.31 -26.84 14.27
CA LEU A 471 -64.27 -27.83 13.76
C LEU A 471 -65.59 -27.80 14.55
N THR A 472 -65.51 -27.70 15.88
CA THR A 472 -66.70 -27.62 16.75
C THR A 472 -67.50 -26.34 16.48
N ALA A 473 -66.82 -25.20 16.33
CA ALA A 473 -67.43 -23.93 15.98
C ALA A 473 -68.06 -23.96 14.57
N LEU A 474 -67.38 -24.58 13.59
CA LEU A 474 -67.91 -24.76 12.24
C LEU A 474 -69.18 -25.63 12.25
N ASN A 475 -69.18 -26.75 12.97
CA ASN A 475 -70.37 -27.62 13.11
C ASN A 475 -71.54 -26.89 13.77
N ALA A 476 -71.28 -26.10 14.82
CA ALA A 476 -72.30 -25.28 15.47
C ALA A 476 -72.85 -24.18 14.55
N ALA A 477 -71.99 -23.53 13.75
CA ALA A 477 -72.40 -22.50 12.80
C ALA A 477 -73.20 -23.08 11.62
N ILE A 478 -72.83 -24.26 11.11
CA ILE A 478 -73.61 -24.99 10.09
C ILE A 478 -74.99 -25.40 10.66
N ALA A 479 -75.03 -25.90 11.89
CA ALA A 479 -76.29 -26.23 12.56
C ALA A 479 -77.19 -25.00 12.79
N ALA A 480 -76.60 -23.84 13.10
CA ALA A 480 -77.33 -22.58 13.27
C ALA A 480 -77.84 -22.00 11.94
N ALA A 481 -77.03 -22.06 10.88
CA ALA A 481 -77.39 -21.60 9.54
C ALA A 481 -78.47 -22.46 8.86
N ALA A 482 -78.60 -23.73 9.28
CA ALA A 482 -79.69 -24.60 8.84
C ALA A 482 -81.07 -24.19 9.35
N GLY A 483 -81.18 -23.25 10.29
CA GLY A 483 -82.44 -22.60 10.69
C GLY A 483 -83.50 -23.52 11.30
N GLY A 484 -83.55 -23.54 12.64
CA GLY A 484 -84.78 -23.73 13.43
C GLY A 484 -85.71 -24.89 13.06
N GLY A 485 -85.49 -26.07 13.65
CA GLY A 485 -86.48 -27.13 13.69
C GLY A 485 -85.90 -28.38 14.35
N GLY A 486 -86.37 -28.68 15.57
CA GLY A 486 -85.89 -29.81 16.36
C GLY A 486 -85.96 -31.14 15.60
N GLY A 487 -84.83 -31.84 15.58
CA GLY A 487 -84.70 -33.19 15.04
C GLY A 487 -83.23 -33.58 15.03
N GLY A 488 -82.80 -34.34 16.04
CA GLY A 488 -81.43 -34.82 16.21
C GLY A 488 -81.04 -35.82 15.11
N GLY A 489 -80.72 -35.30 13.91
CA GLY A 489 -80.06 -36.02 12.84
C GLY A 489 -78.61 -35.55 12.75
N ALA A 490 -77.67 -36.47 12.97
CA ALA A 490 -76.24 -36.22 12.87
C ALA A 490 -75.88 -35.62 11.51
N ILE A 491 -75.11 -34.52 11.52
CA ILE A 491 -74.51 -33.94 10.32
C ILE A 491 -73.54 -34.99 9.73
N PRO A 492 -73.67 -35.39 8.46
CA PRO A 492 -72.78 -36.37 7.86
C PRO A 492 -71.38 -35.76 7.70
N GLY A 493 -70.37 -36.34 8.37
CA GLY A 493 -68.96 -36.05 8.06
C GLY A 493 -67.99 -35.92 9.23
N VAL A 494 -68.44 -35.83 10.49
CA VAL A 494 -67.51 -35.91 11.63
C VAL A 494 -67.28 -37.38 11.98
N PRO A 495 -66.05 -37.92 11.90
CA PRO A 495 -65.80 -39.29 12.32
C PRO A 495 -66.05 -39.39 13.83
N ALA A 496 -67.03 -40.20 14.22
CA ALA A 496 -67.21 -40.61 15.62
C ALA A 496 -65.96 -41.40 16.05
N GLY A 497 -64.97 -40.71 16.63
CA GLY A 497 -63.70 -41.33 17.01
C GLY A 497 -62.48 -40.41 17.03
N LEU A 498 -62.53 -39.20 16.44
CA LEU A 498 -61.37 -38.30 16.40
C LEU A 498 -60.86 -37.92 17.80
N GLN A 499 -61.77 -37.71 18.75
CA GLN A 499 -61.44 -37.39 20.14
C GLN A 499 -60.80 -38.59 20.89
N ALA A 500 -61.20 -39.82 20.53
CA ALA A 500 -60.61 -41.06 21.04
C ALA A 500 -59.23 -41.33 20.42
N LEU A 501 -59.05 -41.05 19.12
CA LEU A 501 -57.76 -41.09 18.43
C LEU A 501 -56.78 -40.06 19.00
N LEU A 502 -57.24 -38.85 19.31
CA LEU A 502 -56.43 -37.80 19.93
C LEU A 502 -55.99 -38.18 21.36
N ALA A 503 -56.89 -38.78 22.15
CA ALA A 503 -56.56 -39.32 23.47
C ALA A 503 -55.58 -40.50 23.38
N ALA A 504 -55.75 -41.39 22.40
CA ALA A 504 -54.85 -42.51 22.17
C ALA A 504 -53.43 -42.05 21.76
N ALA A 505 -53.32 -41.03 20.91
CA ALA A 505 -52.04 -40.43 20.53
C ALA A 505 -51.34 -39.77 21.75
N ASN A 506 -52.07 -39.03 22.59
CA ASN A 506 -51.51 -38.43 23.81
C ASN A 506 -51.03 -39.47 24.83
N ASN A 507 -51.76 -40.58 24.98
CA ASN A 507 -51.36 -41.69 25.84
C ASN A 507 -50.12 -42.43 25.28
N ALA A 508 -50.06 -42.63 23.97
CA ALA A 508 -48.90 -43.24 23.30
C ALA A 508 -47.63 -42.37 23.41
N ALA A 509 -47.76 -41.04 23.25
CA ALA A 509 -46.66 -40.10 23.44
C ALA A 509 -46.15 -40.09 24.90
N THR A 510 -47.06 -40.18 25.87
CA THR A 510 -46.70 -40.27 27.30
C THR A 510 -45.96 -41.58 27.61
N ALA A 511 -46.41 -42.70 27.02
CA ALA A 511 -45.75 -44.00 27.14
C ALA A 511 -44.34 -44.00 26.52
N ALA A 512 -44.15 -43.32 25.38
CA ALA A 512 -42.84 -43.13 24.75
C ALA A 512 -41.88 -42.34 25.66
N ASN A 513 -42.33 -41.21 26.22
CA ASN A 513 -41.51 -40.42 27.15
C ASN A 513 -41.09 -41.22 28.40
N ASN A 514 -41.98 -42.02 28.97
CA ASN A 514 -41.65 -42.86 30.13
C ASN A 514 -40.65 -43.98 29.77
N ALA A 515 -40.76 -44.57 28.58
CA ALA A 515 -39.84 -45.60 28.10
C ALA A 515 -38.43 -45.04 27.83
N ILE A 516 -38.34 -43.84 27.25
CA ILE A 516 -37.08 -43.11 27.02
C ILE A 516 -36.41 -42.76 28.35
N ASN A 517 -37.16 -42.23 29.33
CA ASN A 517 -36.63 -41.90 30.65
C ASN A 517 -36.09 -43.14 31.39
N ASN A 518 -36.76 -44.28 31.25
CA ASN A 518 -36.28 -45.54 31.83
C ASN A 518 -35.02 -46.07 31.14
N ALA A 519 -34.87 -45.91 29.82
CA ALA A 519 -33.65 -46.28 29.11
C ALA A 519 -32.47 -45.40 29.53
N ASN A 520 -32.69 -44.09 29.68
CA ASN A 520 -31.68 -43.13 30.14
C ASN A 520 -31.21 -43.42 31.58
N ASN A 521 -32.10 -43.90 32.45
CA ASN A 521 -31.74 -44.26 33.82
C ASN A 521 -30.94 -45.58 33.95
N GLN A 522 -30.78 -46.36 32.87
CA GLN A 522 -30.06 -47.65 32.86
C GLN A 522 -28.69 -47.63 32.18
N ILE A 523 -28.18 -46.44 31.84
CA ILE A 523 -26.91 -46.24 31.11
C ILE A 523 -25.69 -46.84 31.84
N GLY A 524 -25.77 -47.13 33.15
CA GLY A 524 -24.69 -47.70 33.96
C GLY A 524 -24.54 -49.23 33.97
N THR A 525 -25.45 -50.01 33.37
CA THR A 525 -25.39 -51.49 33.41
C THR A 525 -25.51 -52.13 32.02
N PRO A 526 -24.42 -52.70 31.46
CA PRO A 526 -24.37 -53.19 30.08
C PRO A 526 -25.40 -54.27 29.70
N ALA A 527 -25.91 -55.03 30.67
CA ALA A 527 -26.75 -56.20 30.42
C ALA A 527 -28.23 -55.89 30.12
N THR A 528 -28.77 -54.76 30.57
CA THR A 528 -30.21 -54.43 30.45
C THR A 528 -30.50 -53.37 29.38
N LEU A 529 -29.47 -52.64 28.94
CA LEU A 529 -29.57 -51.52 27.99
C LEU A 529 -30.14 -51.89 26.61
N PRO A 530 -29.81 -53.04 25.97
CA PRO A 530 -30.37 -53.40 24.67
C PRO A 530 -31.89 -53.60 24.70
N ALA A 531 -32.40 -54.20 25.78
CA ALA A 531 -33.83 -54.43 25.98
C ALA A 531 -34.56 -53.10 26.25
N ALA A 532 -33.97 -52.22 27.05
CA ALA A 532 -34.52 -50.88 27.31
C ALA A 532 -34.56 -50.01 26.05
N ASN A 533 -33.52 -50.02 25.22
CA ASN A 533 -33.48 -49.30 23.94
C ASN A 533 -34.50 -49.84 22.93
N THR A 534 -34.68 -51.17 22.88
CA THR A 534 -35.69 -51.80 22.01
C THR A 534 -37.11 -51.41 22.46
N ALA A 535 -37.36 -51.36 23.77
CA ALA A 535 -38.64 -50.91 24.33
C ALA A 535 -38.92 -49.42 24.04
N ALA A 536 -37.92 -48.55 24.19
CA ALA A 536 -38.03 -47.13 23.85
C ALA A 536 -38.31 -46.91 22.36
N THR A 537 -37.58 -47.60 21.47
CA THR A 537 -37.79 -47.55 20.01
C THR A 537 -39.20 -48.01 19.63
N THR A 538 -39.69 -49.09 20.25
CA THR A 538 -41.03 -49.62 20.01
C THR A 538 -42.11 -48.63 20.47
N ALA A 539 -41.92 -47.98 21.63
CA ALA A 539 -42.86 -46.99 22.15
C ALA A 539 -42.93 -45.73 21.29
N VAL A 540 -41.79 -45.25 20.77
CA VAL A 540 -41.72 -44.12 19.82
C VAL A 540 -42.42 -44.46 18.50
N ASN A 541 -42.17 -45.64 17.93
CA ASN A 541 -42.83 -46.09 16.69
C ASN A 541 -44.35 -46.18 16.86
N ASN A 542 -44.83 -46.65 18.03
CA ASN A 542 -46.26 -46.70 18.33
C ASN A 542 -46.88 -45.30 18.50
N ALA A 543 -46.15 -44.33 19.06
CA ALA A 543 -46.59 -42.94 19.15
C ALA A 543 -46.66 -42.28 17.76
N ASN A 544 -45.65 -42.48 16.91
CA ASN A 544 -45.63 -41.98 15.53
C ASN A 544 -46.76 -42.58 14.67
N ALA A 545 -47.05 -43.88 14.83
CA ALA A 545 -48.17 -44.53 14.17
C ALA A 545 -49.53 -43.97 14.63
N ALA A 546 -49.70 -43.73 15.94
CA ALA A 546 -50.92 -43.12 16.49
C ALA A 546 -51.12 -41.67 16.00
N ASN A 547 -50.04 -40.89 15.91
CA ASN A 547 -50.09 -39.51 15.43
C ASN A 547 -50.39 -39.45 13.92
N SER A 548 -49.80 -40.35 13.13
CA SER A 548 -50.10 -40.50 11.69
C SER A 548 -51.58 -40.85 11.45
N ALA A 549 -52.18 -41.68 12.31
CA ALA A 549 -53.60 -42.02 12.23
C ALA A 549 -54.52 -40.81 12.54
N VAL A 550 -54.12 -39.94 13.47
CA VAL A 550 -54.83 -38.67 13.75
C VAL A 550 -54.75 -37.75 12.53
N ILE A 551 -53.57 -37.57 11.93
CA ILE A 551 -53.35 -36.73 10.74
C ILE A 551 -54.21 -37.22 9.56
N ALA A 552 -54.22 -38.53 9.30
CA ALA A 552 -55.04 -39.12 8.23
C ALA A 552 -56.54 -38.89 8.47
N ALA A 553 -57.00 -38.97 9.73
CA ALA A 553 -58.39 -38.70 10.10
C ALA A 553 -58.75 -37.20 9.92
N ILE A 554 -57.84 -36.28 10.26
CA ILE A 554 -58.02 -34.82 10.06
C ILE A 554 -58.09 -34.49 8.56
N ILE A 555 -57.18 -35.03 7.74
CA ILE A 555 -57.18 -34.82 6.28
C ILE A 555 -58.49 -35.36 5.66
N THR A 556 -58.94 -36.53 6.10
CA THR A 556 -60.20 -37.14 5.63
C THR A 556 -61.40 -36.27 6.01
N ALA A 557 -61.45 -35.75 7.24
CA ALA A 557 -62.51 -34.85 7.70
C ALA A 557 -62.49 -33.50 6.96
N ALA A 558 -61.30 -32.93 6.72
CA ALA A 558 -61.12 -31.69 5.96
C ALA A 558 -61.60 -31.83 4.51
N ASN A 559 -61.22 -32.93 3.84
CA ASN A 559 -61.66 -33.21 2.47
C ASN A 559 -63.19 -33.44 2.39
N ALA A 560 -63.78 -34.10 3.40
CA ALA A 560 -65.23 -34.28 3.48
C ALA A 560 -65.98 -32.94 3.71
N ALA A 561 -65.44 -32.04 4.53
CA ALA A 561 -66.02 -30.72 4.78
C ALA A 561 -65.96 -29.80 3.53
N ILE A 562 -64.92 -29.96 2.69
CA ILE A 562 -64.77 -29.27 1.40
C ILE A 562 -65.79 -29.77 0.36
N ALA A 563 -66.22 -31.04 0.44
CA ALA A 563 -67.13 -31.65 -0.53
C ALA A 563 -68.64 -31.42 -0.27
N ALA A 564 -69.02 -30.76 0.82
CA ALA A 564 -70.42 -30.55 1.19
C ALA A 564 -71.12 -29.52 0.25
N PRO A 565 -72.19 -29.89 -0.49
CA PRO A 565 -72.90 -28.97 -1.40
C PRO A 565 -73.68 -27.89 -0.65
N GLY A 566 -73.74 -26.70 -1.26
CA GLY A 566 -74.16 -25.43 -0.67
C GLY A 566 -75.51 -25.37 0.06
N ALA A 567 -75.52 -24.55 1.12
CA ALA A 567 -76.67 -23.76 1.54
C ALA A 567 -76.13 -22.35 1.89
N GLY A 568 -76.63 -21.33 1.19
CA GLY A 568 -76.48 -19.87 1.44
C GLY A 568 -75.16 -19.36 2.03
N VAL A 569 -74.36 -18.64 1.23
CA VAL A 569 -73.09 -18.02 1.66
C VAL A 569 -73.32 -17.07 2.85
N ASN A 570 -73.06 -17.57 4.06
CA ASN A 570 -72.78 -16.74 5.23
C ASN A 570 -71.26 -16.57 5.28
N THR A 571 -70.78 -15.33 5.17
CA THR A 571 -69.36 -14.97 5.21
C THR A 571 -68.64 -15.52 6.44
N ASP A 572 -69.34 -15.73 7.56
CA ASP A 572 -68.77 -16.29 8.79
C ASP A 572 -68.41 -17.79 8.67
N ILE A 573 -69.18 -18.56 7.89
CA ILE A 573 -68.94 -20.00 7.71
C ILE A 573 -67.74 -20.24 6.79
N GLU A 574 -67.60 -19.43 5.74
CA GLU A 574 -66.45 -19.47 4.82
C GLU A 574 -65.13 -19.11 5.56
N ASP A 575 -65.17 -18.09 6.43
CA ASP A 575 -64.04 -17.68 7.26
C ASP A 575 -63.65 -18.77 8.29
N LEU A 576 -64.64 -19.42 8.92
CA LEU A 576 -64.41 -20.56 9.82
C LEU A 576 -63.81 -21.78 9.10
N ARG A 577 -64.25 -22.08 7.86
CA ARG A 577 -63.64 -23.13 7.03
C ARG A 577 -62.18 -22.83 6.68
N LYS A 578 -61.87 -21.56 6.38
CA LYS A 578 -60.49 -21.11 6.12
C LYS A 578 -59.61 -21.24 7.37
N LYS A 579 -60.09 -20.76 8.52
CA LYS A 579 -59.40 -20.90 9.82
C LYS A 579 -59.15 -22.37 10.19
N TYR A 580 -60.12 -23.25 9.94
CA TYR A 580 -59.94 -24.69 10.15
C TYR A 580 -58.85 -25.27 9.23
N LYS A 581 -58.84 -24.90 7.94
CA LYS A 581 -57.82 -25.35 6.98
C LYS A 581 -56.41 -24.85 7.33
N GLU A 582 -56.29 -23.60 7.76
CA GLU A 582 -55.04 -23.01 8.23
C GLU A 582 -54.54 -23.72 9.50
N ALA A 583 -55.43 -23.99 10.47
CA ALA A 583 -55.09 -24.73 11.68
C ALA A 583 -54.66 -26.19 11.38
N ALA A 584 -55.34 -26.88 10.46
CA ALA A 584 -55.02 -28.25 10.07
C ALA A 584 -53.68 -28.35 9.32
N ASN A 585 -53.40 -27.43 8.39
CA ASN A 585 -52.11 -27.38 7.70
C ASN A 585 -50.96 -27.07 8.66
N LYS A 586 -51.16 -26.11 9.56
CA LYS A 586 -50.16 -25.77 10.58
C LYS A 586 -49.90 -26.94 11.55
N ALA A 587 -50.92 -27.73 11.88
CA ALA A 587 -50.75 -28.95 12.65
C ALA A 587 -49.92 -30.02 11.91
N ALA A 588 -50.10 -30.16 10.59
CA ALA A 588 -49.31 -31.08 9.76
C ALA A 588 -47.83 -30.62 9.62
N GLU A 589 -47.60 -29.33 9.36
CA GLU A 589 -46.25 -28.74 9.32
C GLU A 589 -45.51 -28.89 10.66
N LEU A 590 -46.21 -28.63 11.78
CA LEU A 590 -45.63 -28.80 13.11
C LEU A 590 -45.35 -30.27 13.46
N ALA A 591 -46.16 -31.21 12.95
CA ALA A 591 -45.92 -32.64 13.14
C ALA A 591 -44.71 -33.13 12.32
N GLU A 592 -44.57 -32.68 11.08
CA GLU A 592 -43.40 -32.98 10.24
C GLU A 592 -42.13 -32.34 10.79
N ALA A 593 -42.21 -31.09 11.27
CA ALA A 593 -41.10 -30.42 11.95
C ALA A 593 -40.70 -31.14 13.25
N ALA A 594 -41.67 -31.68 14.00
CA ALA A 594 -41.42 -32.47 15.20
C ALA A 594 -40.71 -33.79 14.87
N ASP A 595 -41.20 -34.53 13.87
CA ASP A 595 -40.59 -35.81 13.45
C ASP A 595 -39.18 -35.59 12.90
N ASN A 596 -38.97 -34.53 12.10
CA ASN A 596 -37.65 -34.14 11.61
C ASN A 596 -36.69 -33.71 12.74
N ALA A 597 -37.17 -32.96 13.74
CA ALA A 597 -36.35 -32.54 14.88
C ALA A 597 -35.98 -33.73 15.79
N VAL A 598 -36.90 -34.66 16.02
CA VAL A 598 -36.67 -35.89 16.78
C VAL A 598 -35.73 -36.82 16.02
N ASN A 599 -35.94 -37.02 14.71
CA ASN A 599 -35.06 -37.83 13.87
C ASN A 599 -33.65 -37.25 13.79
N ALA A 600 -33.51 -35.93 13.60
CA ALA A 600 -32.21 -35.26 13.59
C ALA A 600 -31.47 -35.43 14.93
N ALA A 601 -32.17 -35.24 16.05
CA ALA A 601 -31.55 -35.33 17.37
C ALA A 601 -31.26 -36.78 17.81
N ASN A 602 -32.08 -37.75 17.42
CA ASN A 602 -31.80 -39.18 17.59
C ASN A 602 -30.60 -39.63 16.77
N VAL A 603 -30.45 -39.12 15.54
CA VAL A 603 -29.25 -39.36 14.71
C VAL A 603 -28.00 -38.80 15.40
N THR A 604 -28.07 -37.58 15.95
CA THR A 604 -26.96 -36.99 16.73
C THR A 604 -26.60 -37.82 17.97
N ALA A 605 -27.58 -38.30 18.73
CA ALA A 605 -27.36 -39.13 19.91
C ALA A 605 -26.83 -40.53 19.57
N ILE A 606 -27.31 -41.15 18.48
CA ILE A 606 -26.81 -42.45 18.00
C ILE A 606 -25.36 -42.33 17.54
N ASN A 607 -25.00 -41.25 16.84
CA ASN A 607 -23.63 -41.00 16.39
C ASN A 607 -22.67 -40.75 17.56
N ALA A 608 -23.08 -39.96 18.55
CA ALA A 608 -22.28 -39.73 19.77
C ALA A 608 -22.13 -41.00 20.63
N ALA A 609 -23.19 -41.81 20.75
CA ALA A 609 -23.13 -43.11 21.42
C ALA A 609 -22.25 -44.14 20.68
N SER A 610 -22.17 -44.06 19.34
CA SER A 610 -21.27 -44.86 18.53
C SER A 610 -19.80 -44.53 18.83
N MET A 611 -19.45 -43.24 18.86
CA MET A 611 -18.10 -42.77 19.21
C MET A 611 -17.67 -43.17 20.62
N ALA A 612 -18.58 -43.05 21.60
CA ALA A 612 -18.32 -43.51 22.97
C ALA A 612 -18.04 -45.02 23.05
N ARG A 613 -18.77 -45.84 22.27
CA ARG A 613 -18.55 -47.29 22.19
C ARG A 613 -17.22 -47.63 21.51
N ILE A 614 -16.86 -46.92 20.45
CA ILE A 614 -15.57 -47.10 19.75
C ILE A 614 -14.42 -46.75 20.70
N ASN A 615 -14.49 -45.61 21.39
CA ASN A 615 -13.45 -45.21 22.34
C ASN A 615 -13.37 -46.17 23.54
N ALA A 616 -14.50 -46.70 24.02
CA ALA A 616 -14.53 -47.73 25.06
C ALA A 616 -13.92 -49.07 24.59
N ASP A 617 -14.11 -49.46 23.33
CA ASP A 617 -13.44 -50.62 22.72
C ASP A 617 -11.93 -50.40 22.60
N LYS A 618 -11.49 -49.20 22.19
CA LYS A 618 -10.06 -48.80 22.18
C LYS A 618 -9.45 -48.88 23.60
N LEU A 619 -10.16 -48.40 24.62
CA LEU A 619 -9.76 -48.50 26.03
C LEU A 619 -9.62 -49.96 26.48
N ASN A 620 -10.57 -50.82 26.12
CA ASN A 620 -10.53 -52.24 26.47
C ASN A 620 -9.37 -52.96 25.77
N LYS A 621 -9.12 -52.66 24.49
CA LYS A 621 -7.97 -53.17 23.73
C LYS A 621 -6.63 -52.72 24.34
N ALA A 622 -6.55 -51.47 24.81
CA ALA A 622 -5.37 -50.96 25.48
C ALA A 622 -5.15 -51.69 26.82
N ARG A 623 -6.19 -51.84 27.66
CA ARG A 623 -6.11 -52.58 28.94
C ARG A 623 -5.71 -54.05 28.77
N ALA A 624 -6.13 -54.69 27.69
CA ALA A 624 -5.82 -56.09 27.38
C ALA A 624 -4.32 -56.36 27.16
N ALA A 625 -3.50 -55.32 26.90
CA ALA A 625 -2.05 -55.45 26.70
C ALA A 625 -1.27 -55.78 28.00
N GLY A 626 -1.91 -55.72 29.17
CA GLY A 626 -1.34 -56.18 30.44
C GLY A 626 -0.38 -55.19 31.10
N THR A 627 0.89 -55.14 30.69
CA THR A 627 1.93 -54.31 31.35
C THR A 627 1.82 -52.84 30.94
N ALA A 628 2.30 -51.92 31.79
CA ALA A 628 2.26 -50.47 31.51
C ALA A 628 2.97 -50.10 30.19
N THR A 629 4.12 -50.72 29.90
CA THR A 629 4.85 -50.51 28.63
C THR A 629 4.06 -51.03 27.42
N ALA A 630 3.46 -52.23 27.52
CA ALA A 630 2.65 -52.78 26.44
C ALA A 630 1.35 -52.00 26.23
N GLN A 631 0.78 -51.43 27.31
CA GLN A 631 -0.36 -50.53 27.26
C GLN A 631 0.00 -49.21 26.56
N GLN A 632 1.17 -48.61 26.85
CA GLN A 632 1.66 -47.41 26.15
C GLN A 632 1.93 -47.66 24.67
N GLU A 633 2.60 -48.76 24.32
CA GLU A 633 2.78 -49.17 22.91
C GLU A 633 1.43 -49.41 22.21
N LYS A 634 0.45 -49.96 22.93
CA LYS A 634 -0.89 -50.16 22.38
C LYS A 634 -1.63 -48.84 22.18
N ILE A 635 -1.54 -47.89 23.11
CA ILE A 635 -2.08 -46.52 22.96
C ILE A 635 -1.43 -45.84 21.75
N LYS A 636 -0.10 -45.95 21.59
CA LYS A 636 0.62 -45.45 20.42
C LYS A 636 0.10 -46.03 19.10
N SER A 637 -0.27 -47.31 19.07
CA SER A 637 -0.88 -47.94 17.88
C SER A 637 -2.33 -47.54 17.59
N LEU A 638 -3.02 -46.94 18.57
CA LEU A 638 -4.43 -46.52 18.47
C LEU A 638 -4.60 -45.01 18.33
N SER A 639 -3.53 -44.26 18.59
CA SER A 639 -3.47 -42.81 18.50
C SER A 639 -3.10 -42.39 17.08
N ASP A 640 -3.75 -41.33 16.61
CA ASP A 640 -3.50 -40.68 15.33
C ASP A 640 -2.64 -39.41 15.50
N LEU A 641 -2.17 -39.15 16.71
CA LEU A 641 -1.28 -38.05 16.98
C LEU A 641 0.06 -38.24 16.25
N ASN A 642 0.50 -37.19 15.57
CA ASN A 642 1.83 -37.10 14.97
C ASN A 642 2.55 -35.83 15.43
N ASP A 643 2.92 -35.77 16.71
CA ASP A 643 3.36 -34.55 17.42
C ASP A 643 4.71 -34.00 16.93
N GLY A 644 5.54 -34.85 16.31
CA GLY A 644 6.86 -34.46 15.80
C GLY A 644 6.84 -33.53 14.60
N VAL A 645 5.78 -33.54 13.79
CA VAL A 645 5.76 -32.86 12.47
C VAL A 645 5.98 -31.35 12.61
N LYS A 646 6.92 -30.80 11.85
CA LYS A 646 7.19 -29.36 11.78
C LYS A 646 7.04 -28.83 10.35
N PHE A 647 6.32 -27.73 10.21
CA PHE A 647 6.32 -26.93 8.98
C PHE A 647 6.96 -25.57 9.26
N THR A 648 7.97 -25.22 8.47
CA THR A 648 8.67 -23.92 8.55
C THR A 648 8.77 -23.30 7.15
N VAL A 649 9.12 -22.02 7.06
CA VAL A 649 9.50 -21.37 5.80
C VAL A 649 10.96 -20.94 5.90
N ASN A 650 11.78 -21.41 4.95
CA ASN A 650 13.21 -21.11 4.98
C ASN A 650 13.54 -19.74 4.37
N LYS A 651 14.81 -19.33 4.50
CA LYS A 651 15.34 -18.05 3.95
C LYS A 651 15.34 -17.97 2.41
N LEU A 652 15.05 -19.08 1.71
CA LEU A 652 14.87 -19.13 0.27
C LEU A 652 13.40 -19.06 -0.15
N GLY A 653 12.48 -18.87 0.81
CA GLY A 653 11.04 -18.76 0.57
C GLY A 653 10.37 -20.09 0.23
N GLN A 654 10.87 -21.20 0.79
CA GLN A 654 10.30 -22.53 0.59
C GLN A 654 9.66 -23.03 1.88
N PHE A 655 8.46 -23.59 1.78
CA PHE A 655 7.87 -24.37 2.86
C PHE A 655 8.68 -25.65 3.05
N GLN A 656 9.12 -25.90 4.27
CA GLN A 656 9.87 -27.08 4.65
C GLN A 656 9.02 -27.97 5.56
N LEU A 657 9.04 -29.26 5.27
CA LEU A 657 8.38 -30.29 6.07
C LEU A 657 9.43 -31.19 6.69
N GLU A 658 9.41 -31.28 8.02
CA GLU A 658 10.23 -32.17 8.82
C GLU A 658 9.34 -33.13 9.63
N ASN A 659 9.75 -34.40 9.69
CA ASN A 659 9.14 -35.43 10.54
C ASN A 659 10.25 -36.04 11.42
N PRO A 660 10.67 -35.37 12.49
CA PRO A 660 11.74 -35.82 13.37
C PRO A 660 11.31 -37.05 14.18
N THR A 661 12.26 -37.94 14.53
CA THR A 661 12.01 -38.99 15.52
C THR A 661 12.00 -38.36 16.91
N ASN A 662 10.85 -38.35 17.59
CA ASN A 662 10.74 -37.81 18.95
C ASN A 662 10.48 -38.89 20.02
N ASP A 663 10.43 -40.16 19.61
CA ASP A 663 10.20 -41.37 20.42
C ASP A 663 8.82 -41.41 21.14
N LYS A 664 7.93 -40.44 20.93
CA LYS A 664 6.63 -40.34 21.61
C LYS A 664 5.51 -40.86 20.71
N PHE A 665 5.13 -40.18 19.62
CA PHE A 665 4.04 -40.58 18.73
C PHE A 665 4.33 -40.20 17.27
N ASP A 666 5.25 -40.93 16.63
CA ASP A 666 5.68 -40.64 15.26
C ASP A 666 4.90 -41.49 14.22
N GLN A 667 4.26 -40.83 13.25
CA GLN A 667 3.60 -41.49 12.12
C GLN A 667 4.35 -41.24 10.80
N GLY A 668 4.31 -42.20 9.88
CA GLY A 668 4.87 -42.03 8.54
C GLY A 668 4.00 -41.11 7.69
N LEU A 669 4.58 -40.06 7.12
CA LEU A 669 3.88 -39.14 6.23
C LEU A 669 3.96 -39.61 4.77
N TYR A 670 2.87 -39.40 4.04
CA TYR A 670 2.83 -39.49 2.59
C TYR A 670 2.10 -38.28 2.03
N ILE A 671 2.88 -37.27 1.63
CA ILE A 671 2.33 -36.02 1.11
C ILE A 671 1.91 -36.20 -0.35
N SER A 672 0.69 -35.76 -0.67
CA SER A 672 0.21 -35.64 -2.04
C SER A 672 -0.60 -34.37 -2.21
N THR A 673 -0.18 -33.54 -3.17
CA THR A 673 -0.81 -32.25 -3.48
C THR A 673 -1.50 -32.31 -4.84
N THR A 674 -2.76 -31.90 -4.87
CA THR A 674 -3.56 -31.78 -6.11
C THR A 674 -4.30 -30.44 -6.13
N ALA A 675 -4.64 -29.96 -7.33
CA ALA A 675 -5.39 -28.73 -7.45
C ALA A 675 -6.82 -28.89 -6.89
N LEU A 676 -7.41 -27.78 -6.44
CA LEU A 676 -8.81 -27.75 -6.00
C LEU A 676 -9.69 -27.16 -7.12
N THR A 677 -10.74 -27.89 -7.48
CA THR A 677 -11.79 -27.41 -8.38
C THR A 677 -13.16 -27.66 -7.77
N LYS A 678 -14.06 -26.69 -7.91
CA LYS A 678 -15.47 -26.86 -7.54
C LYS A 678 -16.35 -26.43 -8.69
N SER A 679 -17.34 -27.25 -9.01
CA SER A 679 -18.40 -26.89 -9.96
C SER A 679 -19.25 -25.75 -9.39
N ALA A 680 -19.87 -24.94 -10.25
CA ALA A 680 -20.79 -23.91 -9.80
C ALA A 680 -22.01 -24.56 -9.12
N GLU A 681 -22.32 -24.14 -7.89
CA GLU A 681 -23.47 -24.68 -7.13
C GLU A 681 -24.80 -24.05 -7.59
N ASN A 682 -24.77 -22.78 -8.00
CA ASN A 682 -25.92 -22.01 -8.48
C ASN A 682 -25.44 -20.77 -9.27
N THR A 683 -26.35 -19.88 -9.66
CA THR A 683 -26.02 -18.66 -10.42
C THR A 683 -25.23 -17.60 -9.63
N THR A 684 -25.13 -17.74 -8.31
CA THR A 684 -24.48 -16.79 -7.38
C THR A 684 -23.16 -17.29 -6.78
N THR A 685 -22.90 -18.60 -6.81
CA THR A 685 -21.65 -19.24 -6.34
C THR A 685 -20.85 -19.70 -7.56
N PRO A 686 -19.85 -18.92 -8.01
CA PRO A 686 -19.09 -19.24 -9.21
C PRO A 686 -18.25 -20.51 -9.05
N ALA A 687 -17.94 -21.16 -10.18
CA ALA A 687 -17.03 -22.30 -10.20
C ALA A 687 -15.62 -21.87 -9.74
N VAL A 688 -14.97 -22.74 -8.98
CA VAL A 688 -13.56 -22.58 -8.59
C VAL A 688 -12.69 -23.32 -9.59
N ASN A 689 -11.87 -22.57 -10.33
CA ASN A 689 -10.90 -23.12 -11.28
C ASN A 689 -9.58 -23.44 -10.59
N GLU A 690 -8.86 -24.44 -11.10
CA GLU A 690 -7.54 -24.81 -10.59
C GLU A 690 -6.50 -23.69 -10.74
N ASN A 691 -5.62 -23.58 -9.76
CA ASN A 691 -4.42 -22.76 -9.84
C ASN A 691 -3.18 -23.66 -10.00
N VAL A 692 -2.78 -23.87 -11.27
CA VAL A 692 -1.68 -24.78 -11.61
C VAL A 692 -0.34 -24.31 -11.03
N ARG A 693 -0.10 -22.99 -10.97
CA ARG A 693 1.18 -22.44 -10.48
C ARG A 693 1.37 -22.69 -8.99
N PHE A 694 0.37 -22.32 -8.19
CA PHE A 694 0.40 -22.57 -6.75
C PHE A 694 0.45 -24.07 -6.45
N THR A 695 -0.33 -24.87 -7.19
CA THR A 695 -0.30 -26.34 -7.07
C THR A 695 1.10 -26.89 -7.34
N ASN A 696 1.78 -26.46 -8.41
CA ASN A 696 3.11 -26.95 -8.76
C ASN A 696 4.18 -26.61 -7.70
N ILE A 697 4.11 -25.42 -7.09
CA ILE A 697 5.02 -25.04 -6.00
C ILE A 697 4.85 -25.98 -4.81
N MET A 698 3.62 -26.22 -4.40
CA MET A 698 3.33 -27.08 -3.24
C MET A 698 3.54 -28.57 -3.55
N LYS A 699 3.33 -28.99 -4.81
CA LYS A 699 3.56 -30.35 -5.28
C LYS A 699 5.00 -30.84 -5.14
N ALA A 700 5.97 -29.94 -5.03
CA ALA A 700 7.35 -30.32 -4.72
C ALA A 700 7.49 -31.01 -3.34
N LEU A 701 6.51 -30.82 -2.44
CA LEU A 701 6.42 -31.52 -1.16
C LEU A 701 5.95 -32.99 -1.29
N ASP A 702 5.48 -33.43 -2.47
CA ASP A 702 4.91 -34.77 -2.68
C ASP A 702 5.93 -35.90 -2.48
N GLY A 703 5.57 -36.89 -1.67
CA GLY A 703 6.38 -38.08 -1.42
C GLY A 703 6.23 -38.63 -0.01
N ALA A 704 6.82 -39.80 0.22
CA ALA A 704 6.91 -40.38 1.56
C ALA A 704 7.97 -39.66 2.39
N LEU A 705 7.67 -39.43 3.67
CA LEU A 705 8.59 -38.93 4.68
C LEU A 705 8.40 -39.70 5.98
N SER A 706 9.24 -40.71 6.19
CA SER A 706 9.28 -41.48 7.44
C SER A 706 9.95 -40.67 8.55
N PRO A 707 9.66 -40.96 9.83
CA PRO A 707 10.31 -40.31 10.96
C PRO A 707 11.84 -40.39 10.87
N GLY A 708 12.53 -39.26 11.09
CA GLY A 708 13.99 -39.15 11.07
C GLY A 708 14.62 -39.04 9.67
N GLN A 709 13.82 -38.99 8.60
CA GLN A 709 14.32 -38.73 7.26
C GLN A 709 14.61 -37.24 7.01
N ALA A 710 15.41 -36.96 5.98
CA ALA A 710 15.72 -35.60 5.57
C ALA A 710 14.45 -34.81 5.24
N LEU A 711 14.40 -33.55 5.68
CA LEU A 711 13.29 -32.63 5.40
C LEU A 711 13.05 -32.46 3.90
N ARG A 712 11.81 -32.14 3.53
CA ARG A 712 11.39 -31.84 2.15
C ARG A 712 11.05 -30.37 2.01
N ALA A 713 11.21 -29.80 0.81
CA ALA A 713 10.96 -28.39 0.55
C ALA A 713 10.04 -28.20 -0.66
N SER A 714 9.18 -27.17 -0.60
CA SER A 714 8.37 -26.73 -1.74
C SER A 714 9.22 -26.06 -2.82
N GLY A 715 8.59 -25.69 -3.93
CA GLY A 715 9.15 -24.68 -4.83
C GLY A 715 9.38 -23.35 -4.10
N LYS A 716 10.27 -22.50 -4.64
CA LYS A 716 10.50 -21.17 -4.07
C LYS A 716 9.31 -20.26 -4.34
N MET A 717 8.85 -19.58 -3.30
CA MET A 717 7.90 -18.50 -3.39
C MET A 717 8.62 -17.17 -3.21
N MET A 718 8.32 -16.26 -4.12
CA MET A 718 8.98 -14.96 -4.23
C MET A 718 7.94 -13.85 -4.04
N MET A 719 8.41 -12.66 -3.74
CA MET A 719 7.62 -11.43 -3.69
C MET A 719 8.29 -10.34 -4.53
N SER A 720 7.47 -9.43 -5.06
CA SER A 720 7.97 -8.26 -5.78
C SER A 720 8.80 -7.39 -4.84
N SER A 721 9.99 -6.99 -5.27
CA SER A 721 10.84 -6.12 -4.46
C SER A 721 11.66 -5.17 -5.32
N HIS A 722 11.96 -4.00 -4.74
CA HIS A 722 12.81 -3.01 -5.37
C HIS A 722 13.68 -2.33 -4.32
N GLY A 723 14.94 -2.05 -4.65
CA GLY A 723 15.88 -1.38 -3.77
C GLY A 723 16.42 -0.11 -4.41
N SER A 724 16.62 0.93 -3.61
CA SER A 724 17.28 2.16 -4.02
C SER A 724 18.20 2.67 -2.93
N THR A 725 19.29 3.33 -3.31
CA THR A 725 20.22 3.92 -2.36
C THR A 725 20.23 5.42 -2.58
N ALA A 726 19.90 6.18 -1.54
CA ALA A 726 20.04 7.62 -1.50
C ALA A 726 21.34 8.01 -0.79
N GLU A 727 21.95 9.10 -1.24
CA GLU A 727 23.13 9.67 -0.61
C GLU A 727 22.67 10.87 0.23
N ILE A 728 23.15 10.97 1.47
CA ILE A 728 22.88 12.10 2.35
C ILE A 728 24.20 12.67 2.88
N PHE A 729 24.20 13.95 3.23
CA PHE A 729 25.32 14.65 3.82
C PHE A 729 25.02 14.96 5.29
N ASP A 730 26.00 14.77 6.15
CA ASP A 730 25.95 15.20 7.56
C ASP A 730 26.32 16.68 7.72
N SER A 731 26.25 17.19 8.96
CA SER A 731 26.61 18.59 9.27
C SER A 731 28.08 18.94 9.03
N LEU A 732 28.97 17.95 8.89
CA LEU A 732 30.39 18.12 8.55
C LEU A 732 30.62 18.01 7.03
N GLY A 733 29.61 17.61 6.26
CA GLY A 733 29.70 17.37 4.83
C GLY A 733 30.22 15.99 4.47
N SER A 734 30.29 15.06 5.43
CA SER A 734 30.60 13.66 5.10
C SER A 734 29.39 13.01 4.45
N LYS A 735 29.65 12.19 3.43
CA LYS A 735 28.63 11.48 2.67
C LYS A 735 28.29 10.14 3.33
N HIS A 736 26.99 9.87 3.46
CA HIS A 736 26.42 8.63 3.97
C HIS A 736 25.42 8.06 2.98
N THR A 737 25.27 6.74 2.97
CA THR A 737 24.33 6.05 2.07
C THR A 737 23.16 5.49 2.88
N VAL A 738 21.94 5.83 2.49
CA VAL A 738 20.69 5.29 3.02
C VAL A 738 20.12 4.31 2.00
N SER A 739 20.06 3.03 2.36
CA SER A 739 19.41 2.00 1.55
C SER A 739 17.93 1.94 1.88
N ILE A 740 17.07 2.02 0.87
CA ILE A 740 15.62 1.86 1.01
C ILE A 740 15.19 0.69 0.15
N LYS A 741 14.57 -0.32 0.76
CA LYS A 741 14.07 -1.53 0.10
C LYS A 741 12.55 -1.61 0.27
N TRP A 742 11.84 -1.80 -0.82
CA TRP A 742 10.39 -2.03 -0.84
C TRP A 742 10.09 -3.47 -1.20
N ALA A 743 9.09 -4.06 -0.56
CA ALA A 743 8.62 -5.41 -0.84
C ALA A 743 7.09 -5.47 -0.79
N LYS A 744 6.44 -6.02 -1.82
CA LYS A 744 4.98 -6.08 -1.92
C LYS A 744 4.43 -7.11 -0.92
N THR A 745 3.55 -6.68 -0.02
CA THR A 745 3.02 -7.52 1.06
C THR A 745 1.56 -7.91 0.86
N GLY A 746 0.79 -7.13 0.09
CA GLY A 746 -0.61 -7.41 -0.17
C GLY A 746 -1.25 -6.45 -1.16
N THR A 747 -2.57 -6.58 -1.31
CA THR A 747 -3.42 -5.64 -2.05
C THR A 747 -4.46 -5.02 -1.13
N THR A 748 -4.77 -3.75 -1.34
CA THR A 748 -5.83 -3.08 -0.57
C THR A 748 -7.21 -3.53 -1.06
N LYS A 749 -8.23 -3.44 -0.20
CA LYS A 749 -9.64 -3.71 -0.57
C LYS A 749 -10.13 -2.85 -1.73
N ASP A 750 -9.56 -1.66 -1.89
CA ASP A 750 -9.90 -0.70 -2.94
C ASP A 750 -9.18 -0.99 -4.28
N GLY A 751 -8.43 -2.10 -4.37
CA GLY A 751 -7.74 -2.52 -5.60
C GLY A 751 -6.37 -1.86 -5.83
N GLY A 752 -5.76 -1.31 -4.77
CA GLY A 752 -4.39 -0.81 -4.77
C GLY A 752 -3.39 -1.84 -4.24
N THR A 753 -2.12 -1.44 -4.12
CA THR A 753 -1.04 -2.32 -3.60
C THR A 753 -0.47 -1.82 -2.29
N GLU A 754 -0.08 -2.75 -1.44
CA GLU A 754 0.62 -2.48 -0.18
C GLU A 754 2.04 -3.02 -0.24
N TRP A 755 2.97 -2.21 0.24
CA TRP A 755 4.38 -2.51 0.26
C TRP A 755 4.94 -2.23 1.65
N ASN A 756 5.75 -3.16 2.15
CA ASN A 756 6.65 -2.90 3.26
C ASN A 756 7.86 -2.10 2.76
N MET A 757 8.36 -1.19 3.58
CA MET A 757 9.54 -0.36 3.34
C MET A 757 10.54 -0.54 4.46
N ILE A 758 11.77 -0.89 4.11
CA ILE A 758 12.90 -1.02 5.06
C ILE A 758 13.95 0.01 4.69
N ILE A 759 14.22 0.92 5.63
CA ILE A 759 15.26 1.94 5.52
C ILE A 759 16.44 1.49 6.38
N GLN A 760 17.63 1.41 5.81
CA GLN A 760 18.83 0.94 6.50
C GLN A 760 20.02 1.86 6.23
N VAL A 761 20.82 2.10 7.27
CA VAL A 761 22.13 2.77 7.16
C VAL A 761 23.28 1.85 7.62
N PRO A 762 24.49 2.00 7.08
CA PRO A 762 25.67 1.29 7.57
C PRO A 762 26.04 1.70 9.01
N GLU A 763 26.47 0.73 9.82
CA GLU A 763 27.07 1.01 11.13
C GLU A 763 28.37 1.83 10.95
N PRO A 764 28.69 2.81 11.81
CA PRO A 764 28.10 3.08 13.14
C PRO A 764 26.91 4.06 13.16
N ALA A 765 26.35 4.42 12.01
CA ALA A 765 25.23 5.36 11.94
C ALA A 765 23.94 4.77 12.54
N LYS A 766 23.08 5.63 13.08
CA LYS A 766 21.80 5.28 13.70
C LYS A 766 20.66 6.06 13.09
N ILE A 767 19.51 5.40 12.96
CA ILE A 767 18.25 5.99 12.49
C ILE A 767 17.05 5.63 13.36
N ASN A 768 17.17 4.60 14.20
CA ASN A 768 16.11 4.14 15.08
C ASN A 768 16.44 4.49 16.54
N TYR A 769 15.46 5.09 17.23
CA TYR A 769 15.56 5.56 18.61
C TYR A 769 14.38 5.10 19.48
N THR A 770 13.51 4.23 18.96
CA THR A 770 12.34 3.73 19.71
C THR A 770 12.73 2.77 20.83
N GLY A 771 13.91 2.16 20.73
CA GLY A 771 14.37 1.09 21.63
C GLY A 771 13.92 -0.30 21.20
N GLU A 772 13.15 -0.41 20.11
CA GLU A 772 12.69 -1.66 19.52
C GLU A 772 13.38 -1.90 18.16
N GLY A 773 13.98 -3.08 17.97
CA GLY A 773 14.71 -3.44 16.76
C GLY A 773 16.14 -2.86 16.65
N PRO A 774 16.84 -3.08 15.52
CA PRO A 774 18.21 -2.58 15.32
C PRO A 774 18.29 -1.05 15.18
N ASP A 775 19.29 -0.43 15.81
CA ASP A 775 19.52 1.03 15.79
C ASP A 775 19.69 1.62 14.37
N ASN A 776 20.11 0.81 13.40
CA ASN A 776 20.43 1.23 12.03
C ASN A 776 19.35 0.90 11.00
N VAL A 777 18.15 0.49 11.45
CA VAL A 777 17.03 0.12 10.58
C VAL A 777 15.72 0.71 11.08
N VAL A 778 14.92 1.22 10.15
CA VAL A 778 13.54 1.65 10.40
C VAL A 778 12.63 0.97 9.37
N THR A 779 11.51 0.42 9.82
CA THR A 779 10.46 -0.11 8.93
C THR A 779 9.35 0.90 8.70
N GLY A 780 8.57 0.64 7.67
CA GLY A 780 7.57 1.53 7.17
C GLY A 780 6.62 0.84 6.21
N SER A 781 5.57 1.53 5.83
CA SER A 781 4.60 1.03 4.85
C SER A 781 4.40 2.05 3.75
N VAL A 782 4.07 1.56 2.55
CA VAL A 782 3.74 2.36 1.37
C VAL A 782 2.48 1.77 0.76
N ARG A 783 1.45 2.59 0.59
CA ARG A 783 0.16 2.19 0.01
C ARG A 783 -0.13 3.02 -1.24
N PHE A 784 -0.62 2.35 -2.27
CA PHE A 784 -1.01 2.98 -3.53
C PHE A 784 -2.52 2.86 -3.74
N ASN A 785 -3.07 3.83 -4.46
CA ASN A 785 -4.45 3.77 -4.95
C ASN A 785 -4.56 2.82 -6.15
N SER A 786 -5.79 2.47 -6.52
CA SER A 786 -6.04 1.59 -7.69
C SER A 786 -5.55 2.18 -9.02
N ASN A 787 -5.41 3.50 -9.12
CA ASN A 787 -4.85 4.17 -10.30
C ASN A 787 -3.31 4.21 -10.33
N GLY A 788 -2.63 3.60 -9.36
CA GLY A 788 -1.16 3.59 -9.24
C GLY A 788 -0.54 4.83 -8.61
N SER A 789 -1.33 5.84 -8.21
CA SER A 789 -0.83 7.00 -7.47
C SER A 789 -0.56 6.63 -6.01
N LEU A 790 0.35 7.35 -5.35
CA LEU A 790 0.66 7.09 -3.94
C LEU A 790 -0.48 7.56 -3.03
N ALA A 791 -1.01 6.65 -2.22
CA ALA A 791 -2.09 6.94 -1.26
C ALA A 791 -1.51 7.45 0.06
N SER A 792 -0.55 6.71 0.63
CA SER A 792 0.13 7.08 1.86
C SER A 792 1.46 6.34 1.98
N PHE A 793 2.35 6.88 2.81
CA PHE A 793 3.54 6.17 3.26
C PHE A 793 3.94 6.61 4.66
N HIS A 794 4.67 5.74 5.36
CA HIS A 794 5.23 5.99 6.68
C HIS A 794 6.57 5.26 6.81
N PRO A 795 7.59 5.82 7.47
CA PRO A 795 7.65 7.19 7.98
C PRO A 795 7.92 8.23 6.88
N ALA A 796 7.46 9.47 7.10
CA ALA A 796 7.74 10.61 6.22
C ALA A 796 9.05 11.35 6.57
N THR A 797 9.65 11.00 7.70
CA THR A 797 10.85 11.61 8.23
C THR A 797 11.67 10.55 8.96
N ILE A 798 12.98 10.61 8.79
CA ILE A 798 13.93 9.82 9.59
C ILE A 798 14.82 10.76 10.38
N THR A 799 15.16 10.37 11.60
CA THR A 799 16.17 11.06 12.41
C THR A 799 17.49 10.34 12.20
N PHE A 800 18.50 11.01 11.67
CA PHE A 800 19.79 10.41 11.32
C PHE A 800 20.91 10.92 12.24
N SER A 801 21.74 10.01 12.75
CA SER A 801 23.00 10.34 13.40
C SER A 801 24.13 9.51 12.82
N ALA A 802 25.14 10.16 12.25
CA ALA A 802 26.32 9.49 11.68
C ALA A 802 27.26 8.88 12.74
N ASN A 803 27.22 9.37 13.98
CA ASN A 803 28.13 8.97 15.08
C ASN A 803 29.63 9.06 14.76
N ASN A 804 30.00 10.02 13.90
CA ASN A 804 31.37 10.31 13.48
C ASN A 804 31.89 11.67 14.04
N GLY A 805 31.16 12.28 14.97
CA GLY A 805 31.42 13.63 15.48
C GLY A 805 30.56 14.73 14.84
N SER A 806 29.76 14.43 13.81
CA SER A 806 28.75 15.35 13.29
C SER A 806 27.65 15.64 14.31
N GLN A 807 26.85 16.69 14.05
CA GLN A 807 25.63 16.94 14.81
C GLN A 807 24.74 15.70 14.79
N SER A 808 24.27 15.30 15.97
CA SER A 808 23.36 14.16 16.16
C SER A 808 21.91 14.62 15.99
N GLY A 809 21.04 13.72 15.52
CA GLY A 809 19.61 14.00 15.38
C GLY A 809 19.26 14.88 14.18
N GLN A 810 19.89 14.64 13.03
CA GLN A 810 19.56 15.31 11.78
C GLN A 810 18.22 14.78 11.23
N ASN A 811 17.21 15.63 11.17
CA ASN A 811 15.91 15.25 10.58
C ASN A 811 15.99 15.31 9.05
N VAL A 812 15.77 14.16 8.40
CA VAL A 812 15.71 14.03 6.94
C VAL A 812 14.29 13.69 6.55
N SER A 813 13.62 14.59 5.82
CA SER A 813 12.31 14.32 5.24
C SER A 813 12.43 13.44 4.00
N LEU A 814 11.64 12.37 3.96
CA LEU A 814 11.52 11.50 2.81
C LEU A 814 10.33 11.97 1.99
N ASN A 815 10.59 12.30 0.72
CA ASN A 815 9.57 12.78 -0.20
C ASN A 815 9.44 11.82 -1.37
N PHE A 816 8.41 10.99 -1.30
CA PHE A 816 8.05 10.02 -2.34
C PHE A 816 6.87 10.50 -3.19
N GLY A 817 6.57 11.81 -3.18
CA GLY A 817 5.31 12.33 -3.69
C GLY A 817 4.14 12.02 -2.75
N LEU A 818 3.04 12.77 -2.84
CA LEU A 818 1.79 12.49 -2.13
C LEU A 818 0.60 12.95 -2.98
N GLY A 819 -0.51 12.22 -2.86
CA GLY A 819 -1.77 12.56 -3.51
C GLY A 819 -1.99 11.87 -4.86
N THR A 820 -2.82 12.47 -5.70
CA THR A 820 -3.11 11.96 -7.05
C THR A 820 -2.06 12.36 -8.08
N ASP A 821 -1.06 13.14 -7.69
CA ASP A 821 0.01 13.60 -8.56
C ASP A 821 1.07 12.51 -8.73
N PHE A 822 1.44 12.19 -9.97
CA PHE A 822 2.46 11.18 -10.31
C PHE A 822 3.89 11.76 -10.21
N ASN A 823 4.16 12.54 -9.16
CA ASN A 823 5.39 13.31 -8.98
C ASN A 823 6.49 12.56 -8.20
N GLY A 824 6.20 11.39 -7.62
CA GLY A 824 7.13 10.58 -6.84
C GLY A 824 7.07 9.09 -7.16
N LEU A 825 6.82 8.25 -6.15
CA LEU A 825 6.63 6.81 -6.34
C LEU A 825 5.27 6.52 -6.98
N THR A 826 5.27 5.62 -7.96
CA THR A 826 4.06 5.10 -8.60
C THR A 826 4.03 3.59 -8.52
N SER A 827 2.84 2.99 -8.68
CA SER A 827 2.71 1.54 -8.80
C SER A 827 1.90 1.13 -10.03
N PHE A 828 2.61 0.97 -11.15
CA PHE A 828 2.07 0.50 -12.42
C PHE A 828 2.52 -0.92 -12.74
N ASP A 829 1.77 -1.57 -13.62
CA ASP A 829 2.10 -2.87 -14.24
C ASP A 829 3.26 -2.68 -15.23
N LYS A 830 4.45 -2.51 -14.66
CA LYS A 830 5.73 -2.28 -15.35
C LYS A 830 6.84 -2.60 -14.36
N ASP A 831 7.95 -3.13 -14.87
CA ASP A 831 9.14 -3.41 -14.07
C ASP A 831 9.49 -2.27 -13.11
N SER A 832 9.76 -2.62 -11.84
CA SER A 832 10.16 -1.64 -10.84
C SER A 832 11.43 -0.91 -11.26
N SER A 833 11.49 0.40 -11.11
CA SER A 833 12.68 1.17 -11.50
C SER A 833 12.79 2.45 -10.71
N THR A 834 14.02 2.93 -10.53
CA THR A 834 14.30 4.24 -9.96
C THR A 834 14.58 5.22 -11.08
N GLU A 835 13.72 6.23 -11.24
CA GLU A 835 13.87 7.25 -12.28
C GLU A 835 14.84 8.35 -11.86
N SER A 836 14.69 8.85 -10.63
CA SER A 836 15.56 9.91 -10.10
C SER A 836 15.63 9.87 -8.59
N ILE A 837 16.81 10.17 -8.06
CA ILE A 837 17.04 10.44 -6.63
C ILE A 837 17.68 11.82 -6.55
N SER A 838 17.18 12.69 -5.67
CA SER A 838 17.76 14.00 -5.41
C SER A 838 17.68 14.35 -3.94
N GLN A 839 18.59 15.21 -3.50
CA GLN A 839 18.72 15.63 -2.10
C GLN A 839 19.33 17.03 -2.06
N ASP A 840 19.18 17.72 -0.93
CA ASP A 840 19.49 19.14 -0.79
C ASP A 840 20.78 19.47 -0.01
N GLY A 841 21.43 18.48 0.59
CA GLY A 841 22.71 18.63 1.30
C GLY A 841 23.92 18.77 0.38
N TYR A 842 25.03 19.30 0.89
CA TYR A 842 26.28 19.42 0.13
C TYR A 842 27.49 19.55 1.06
N THR A 843 28.67 19.17 0.55
CA THR A 843 29.94 19.30 1.28
C THR A 843 30.34 20.77 1.43
N GLY A 844 31.23 21.05 2.37
CA GLY A 844 31.92 22.34 2.39
C GLY A 844 32.65 22.59 1.07
N GLY A 845 32.80 23.86 0.69
CA GLY A 845 33.40 24.26 -0.57
C GLY A 845 34.15 25.57 -0.43
N THR A 846 35.18 25.76 -1.24
CA THR A 846 35.94 27.00 -1.39
C THR A 846 35.52 27.71 -2.66
N LEU A 847 35.55 29.05 -2.66
CA LEU A 847 35.25 29.84 -3.84
C LEU A 847 36.26 29.54 -4.97
N ASN A 848 35.76 29.08 -6.13
CA ASN A 848 36.56 28.75 -7.31
C ASN A 848 36.55 29.87 -8.36
N GLY A 849 35.43 30.59 -8.49
CA GLY A 849 35.25 31.62 -9.50
C GLY A 849 34.06 32.52 -9.22
N VAL A 850 33.98 33.66 -9.92
CA VAL A 850 32.90 34.64 -9.75
C VAL A 850 32.44 35.16 -11.10
N LYS A 851 31.14 35.07 -11.36
CA LYS A 851 30.47 35.66 -12.51
C LYS A 851 29.46 36.71 -12.07
N VAL A 852 29.10 37.63 -12.95
CA VAL A 852 28.03 38.61 -12.69
C VAL A 852 26.92 38.39 -13.69
N ASP A 853 25.67 38.42 -13.24
CA ASP A 853 24.48 38.29 -14.11
C ASP A 853 23.93 39.66 -14.57
N GLU A 854 22.89 39.64 -15.40
CA GLU A 854 22.29 40.86 -15.95
C GLU A 854 21.61 41.75 -14.90
N THR A 855 21.25 41.17 -13.75
CA THR A 855 20.64 41.87 -12.60
C THR A 855 21.68 42.53 -11.69
N GLY A 856 22.97 42.36 -12.01
CA GLY A 856 24.08 42.84 -11.20
C GLY A 856 24.41 41.94 -10.02
N THR A 857 23.85 40.73 -9.94
CA THR A 857 24.16 39.77 -8.89
C THR A 857 25.46 39.07 -9.21
N ILE A 858 26.39 39.17 -8.27
CA ILE A 858 27.70 38.55 -8.30
C ILE A 858 27.56 37.12 -7.75
N ILE A 859 27.63 36.13 -8.63
CA ILE A 859 27.47 34.71 -8.33
C ILE A 859 28.84 34.06 -8.17
N GLY A 860 29.13 33.53 -6.99
CA GLY A 860 30.31 32.71 -6.73
C GLY A 860 30.04 31.24 -7.04
N SER A 861 30.89 30.63 -7.85
CA SER A 861 30.94 29.18 -8.05
C SER A 861 31.93 28.55 -7.07
N PHE A 862 31.51 27.52 -6.34
CA PHE A 862 32.29 26.86 -5.32
C PHE A 862 32.78 25.47 -5.77
N THR A 863 33.84 24.97 -5.14
CA THR A 863 34.44 23.65 -5.44
C THR A 863 33.51 22.47 -5.14
N ASN A 864 32.47 22.66 -4.32
CA ASN A 864 31.41 21.68 -4.06
C ASN A 864 30.31 21.65 -5.14
N GLY A 865 30.50 22.36 -6.26
CA GLY A 865 29.55 22.44 -7.37
C GLY A 865 28.37 23.39 -7.15
N GLN A 866 28.24 23.98 -5.96
CA GLN A 866 27.18 24.95 -5.67
C GLN A 866 27.55 26.34 -6.18
N SER A 867 26.53 27.14 -6.49
CA SER A 867 26.68 28.54 -6.87
C SER A 867 25.76 29.41 -6.01
N PHE A 868 26.33 30.42 -5.34
CA PHE A 868 25.58 31.33 -4.47
C PHE A 868 25.74 32.77 -4.94
N GLY A 869 24.66 33.56 -4.85
CA GLY A 869 24.75 35.02 -4.98
C GLY A 869 25.48 35.60 -3.76
N LEU A 870 26.63 36.22 -3.99
CA LEU A 870 27.50 36.76 -2.92
C LEU A 870 27.17 38.23 -2.61
N ALA A 871 26.85 39.00 -3.64
CA ALA A 871 26.47 40.41 -3.53
C ALA A 871 25.71 40.83 -4.78
N GLN A 872 25.00 41.96 -4.72
CA GLN A 872 24.35 42.58 -5.86
C GLN A 872 24.79 44.04 -5.97
N VAL A 873 25.22 44.45 -7.17
CA VAL A 873 25.68 45.82 -7.46
C VAL A 873 24.50 46.78 -7.47
N ALA A 874 24.61 47.89 -6.73
CA ALA A 874 23.59 48.93 -6.74
C ALA A 874 23.82 49.92 -7.89
N LEU A 875 22.72 50.30 -8.56
CA LEU A 875 22.71 51.34 -9.56
C LEU A 875 22.01 52.59 -9.03
N ALA A 876 22.50 53.76 -9.44
CA ALA A 876 21.83 55.03 -9.21
C ALA A 876 21.32 55.62 -10.53
N SER A 877 20.14 56.21 -10.48
CA SER A 877 19.57 57.04 -11.55
C SER A 877 19.27 58.43 -11.01
N PHE A 878 19.32 59.44 -11.88
CA PHE A 878 19.04 60.83 -11.55
C PHE A 878 17.92 61.36 -12.45
N THR A 879 17.18 62.35 -11.95
CA THR A 879 16.18 63.06 -12.74
C THR A 879 16.85 63.85 -13.88
N ASN A 880 18.04 64.42 -13.62
CA ASN A 880 18.81 65.16 -14.61
C ASN A 880 20.29 64.73 -14.60
N ASN A 881 20.65 63.83 -15.51
CA ASN A 881 22.03 63.34 -15.65
C ASN A 881 23.00 64.46 -16.06
N GLU A 882 22.57 65.45 -16.85
CA GLU A 882 23.43 66.56 -17.32
C GLU A 882 23.82 67.52 -16.19
N GLY A 883 23.04 67.53 -15.11
CA GLY A 883 23.32 68.31 -13.90
C GLY A 883 24.41 67.74 -13.00
N LEU A 884 24.93 66.54 -13.30
CA LEU A 884 26.01 65.92 -12.54
C LEU A 884 27.34 66.64 -12.75
N GLN A 885 28.06 66.88 -11.67
CA GLN A 885 29.39 67.47 -11.70
C GLN A 885 30.45 66.38 -11.87
N SER A 886 31.47 66.64 -12.70
CA SER A 886 32.58 65.70 -12.93
C SER A 886 33.69 65.99 -11.93
N GLU A 887 34.15 64.97 -11.20
CA GLU A 887 35.21 65.07 -10.20
C GLU A 887 36.57 64.54 -10.71
N GLY A 888 36.66 64.20 -12.00
CA GLY A 888 37.83 63.55 -12.61
C GLY A 888 37.76 62.03 -12.49
N GLY A 889 38.68 61.30 -13.13
CA GLY A 889 38.72 59.82 -13.05
C GLY A 889 37.43 59.10 -13.48
N ASN A 890 36.63 59.70 -14.37
CA ASN A 890 35.30 59.23 -14.80
C ASN A 890 34.29 59.04 -13.66
N VAL A 891 34.42 59.80 -12.58
CA VAL A 891 33.41 59.83 -11.51
C VAL A 891 32.64 61.15 -11.51
N PHE A 892 31.39 61.05 -11.08
CA PHE A 892 30.43 62.14 -11.01
C PHE A 892 29.94 62.32 -9.57
N SER A 893 29.74 63.57 -9.16
CA SER A 893 29.12 63.97 -7.90
C SER A 893 27.72 64.54 -8.15
N GLN A 894 26.82 64.29 -7.20
CA GLN A 894 25.46 64.84 -7.24
C GLN A 894 25.48 66.35 -6.94
N THR A 895 24.61 67.11 -7.61
CA THR A 895 24.43 68.55 -7.40
C THR A 895 22.97 68.88 -7.12
N ALA A 896 22.68 70.13 -6.72
CA ALA A 896 21.30 70.58 -6.59
C ALA A 896 20.51 70.51 -7.91
N ASN A 897 21.18 70.60 -9.07
CA ASN A 897 20.53 70.57 -10.38
C ASN A 897 20.36 69.16 -10.96
N SER A 898 21.10 68.15 -10.45
CA SER A 898 20.93 66.75 -10.86
C SER A 898 19.70 66.09 -10.22
N GLY A 899 19.29 66.60 -9.04
CA GLY A 899 18.37 65.92 -8.13
C GLY A 899 19.09 64.87 -7.27
N GLU A 900 18.33 64.28 -6.34
CA GLU A 900 18.83 63.19 -5.48
C GLU A 900 19.02 61.89 -6.26
N ALA A 901 19.99 61.09 -5.83
CA ALA A 901 20.24 59.78 -6.42
C ALA A 901 19.17 58.77 -6.00
N VAL A 902 18.47 58.21 -6.99
CA VAL A 902 17.54 57.09 -6.76
C VAL A 902 18.30 55.79 -6.92
N ILE A 903 18.58 55.10 -5.82
CA ILE A 903 19.33 53.84 -5.80
C ILE A 903 18.38 52.65 -5.91
N GLY A 904 18.77 51.63 -6.67
CA GLY A 904 18.02 50.37 -6.77
C GLY A 904 18.76 49.30 -7.58
N ALA A 905 18.14 48.13 -7.71
CA ALA A 905 18.69 47.01 -8.47
C ALA A 905 18.68 47.29 -9.98
N ALA A 906 19.58 46.63 -10.72
CA ALA A 906 19.64 46.75 -12.18
C ALA A 906 18.35 46.20 -12.83
N GLY A 907 17.92 46.81 -13.93
CA GLY A 907 16.70 46.44 -14.65
C GLY A 907 15.38 46.78 -13.94
N THR A 908 15.42 47.55 -12.83
CA THR A 908 14.21 47.99 -12.11
C THR A 908 13.98 49.51 -12.23
N GLY A 909 12.73 49.92 -12.45
CA GLY A 909 12.38 51.32 -12.69
C GLY A 909 13.06 51.89 -13.94
N ASP A 910 13.66 53.07 -13.84
CA ASP A 910 14.37 53.74 -14.95
C ASP A 910 15.85 53.31 -15.08
N LYS A 911 16.28 52.26 -14.38
CA LYS A 911 17.66 51.76 -14.41
C LYS A 911 17.84 50.69 -15.47
N GLY A 912 18.93 50.79 -16.22
CA GLY A 912 19.36 49.82 -17.22
C GLY A 912 19.83 48.50 -16.60
N THR A 913 20.13 47.54 -17.47
CA THR A 913 20.70 46.24 -17.08
C THR A 913 22.23 46.29 -17.10
N ILE A 914 22.86 45.30 -16.46
CA ILE A 914 24.32 45.14 -16.48
C ILE A 914 24.69 44.08 -17.53
N ALA A 915 25.74 44.34 -18.29
CA ALA A 915 26.38 43.35 -19.14
C ALA A 915 27.76 43.00 -18.56
N ALA A 916 27.92 41.75 -18.13
CA ALA A 916 29.18 41.26 -17.59
C ALA A 916 30.21 40.97 -18.69
N SER A 917 31.50 40.97 -18.32
CA SER A 917 32.64 40.80 -19.24
C SER A 917 32.63 41.80 -20.40
N LYS A 918 32.13 43.02 -20.13
CA LYS A 918 32.08 44.10 -21.12
C LYS A 918 32.42 45.43 -20.47
N LEU A 919 33.01 46.33 -21.25
CA LEU A 919 33.22 47.73 -20.90
C LEU A 919 32.51 48.63 -21.91
N GLU A 920 31.91 49.71 -21.41
CA GLU A 920 31.32 50.75 -22.24
C GLU A 920 32.41 51.71 -22.74
N ALA A 921 32.58 51.80 -24.06
CA ALA A 921 33.49 52.77 -24.67
C ALA A 921 32.99 54.22 -24.54
N SER A 922 33.85 55.18 -24.83
CA SER A 922 33.46 56.59 -24.97
C SER A 922 32.36 56.75 -26.02
N ASN A 923 31.45 57.70 -25.82
CA ASN A 923 30.45 58.06 -26.83
C ASN A 923 30.92 59.17 -27.79
N VAL A 924 32.22 59.50 -27.77
CA VAL A 924 32.84 60.48 -28.69
C VAL A 924 32.91 59.86 -30.09
N ASP A 925 32.28 60.52 -31.05
CA ASP A 925 32.49 60.22 -32.47
C ASP A 925 33.63 61.09 -33.00
N LEU A 926 34.77 60.45 -33.30
CA LEU A 926 35.98 61.14 -33.76
C LEU A 926 35.76 61.91 -35.07
N SER A 927 34.88 61.43 -35.96
CA SER A 927 34.62 62.08 -37.24
C SER A 927 33.94 63.44 -37.04
N ARG A 928 32.97 63.48 -36.11
CA ARG A 928 32.29 64.70 -35.71
C ARG A 928 33.24 65.64 -34.98
N ALA A 929 33.99 65.12 -34.01
CA ALA A 929 34.93 65.88 -33.21
C ALA A 929 35.98 66.62 -34.07
N LEU A 930 36.58 65.92 -35.05
CA LEU A 930 37.54 66.51 -35.98
C LEU A 930 36.90 67.57 -36.91
N THR A 931 35.65 67.37 -37.31
CA THR A 931 34.91 68.36 -38.12
C THR A 931 34.61 69.61 -37.31
N ASP A 932 34.15 69.45 -36.06
CA ASP A 932 33.86 70.56 -35.15
C ASP A 932 35.15 71.34 -34.82
N LEU A 933 36.29 70.68 -34.67
CA LEU A 933 37.60 71.32 -34.51
C LEU A 933 37.93 72.24 -35.72
N ILE A 934 37.69 71.77 -36.96
CA ILE A 934 37.88 72.59 -38.17
C ILE A 934 36.95 73.81 -38.17
N VAL A 935 35.69 73.64 -37.78
CA VAL A 935 34.72 74.75 -37.71
C VAL A 935 35.16 75.79 -36.68
N ILE A 936 35.54 75.34 -35.48
CA ILE A 936 36.00 76.23 -34.41
C ILE A 936 37.30 76.94 -34.81
N GLN A 937 38.24 76.25 -35.49
CA GLN A 937 39.48 76.84 -36.01
C GLN A 937 39.21 77.93 -37.05
N ARG A 938 38.30 77.68 -38.00
CA ARG A 938 37.90 78.70 -38.98
C ARG A 938 37.21 79.89 -38.33
N GLY A 939 36.34 79.65 -37.34
CA GLY A 939 35.69 80.70 -36.55
C GLY A 939 36.70 81.56 -35.77
N PHE A 940 37.68 80.92 -35.12
CA PHE A 940 38.78 81.60 -34.44
C PHE A 940 39.61 82.47 -35.40
N GLN A 941 39.98 81.94 -36.56
CA GLN A 941 40.71 82.69 -37.59
C GLN A 941 39.90 83.88 -38.14
N ALA A 942 38.59 83.72 -38.34
CA ALA A 942 37.71 84.80 -38.79
C ALA A 942 37.64 85.94 -37.76
N ASN A 943 37.50 85.60 -36.47
CA ASN A 943 37.48 86.59 -35.39
C ASN A 943 38.83 87.29 -35.20
N SER A 944 39.94 86.56 -35.38
CA SER A 944 41.29 87.15 -35.40
C SER A 944 41.43 88.19 -36.53
N LYS A 945 40.91 87.91 -37.72
CA LYS A 945 40.89 88.89 -38.84
C LYS A 945 40.08 90.14 -38.50
N THR A 946 38.93 90.01 -37.82
CA THR A 946 38.12 91.15 -37.36
C THR A 946 38.88 92.06 -36.38
N ILE A 947 39.74 91.47 -35.54
CA ILE A 947 40.60 92.23 -34.62
C ILE A 947 41.70 92.96 -35.41
N THR A 948 42.42 92.27 -36.31
CA THR A 948 43.49 92.88 -37.12
C THR A 948 42.99 94.04 -37.98
N THR A 949 41.84 93.88 -38.63
CA THR A 949 41.22 94.95 -39.44
C THR A 949 40.72 96.11 -38.57
N SER A 950 40.19 95.82 -37.37
CA SER A 950 39.82 96.87 -36.41
C SER A 950 41.05 97.62 -35.88
N ASP A 951 42.20 96.96 -35.72
CA ASP A 951 43.46 97.55 -35.28
C ASP A 951 44.12 98.39 -36.38
N GLU A 952 44.10 97.93 -37.63
CA GLU A 952 44.52 98.72 -38.80
C GLU A 952 43.68 100.01 -38.95
N MET A 953 42.36 99.93 -38.72
CA MET A 953 41.50 101.12 -38.68
C MET A 953 41.82 102.06 -37.51
N LEU A 954 42.25 101.53 -36.36
CA LEU A 954 42.68 102.37 -35.23
C LEU A 954 44.02 103.04 -35.51
N ASN A 955 44.96 102.32 -36.11
CA ASN A 955 46.27 102.83 -36.49
C ASN A 955 46.16 103.93 -37.57
N THR A 956 45.31 103.74 -38.58
CA THR A 956 45.02 104.80 -39.57
C THR A 956 44.36 106.02 -38.93
N LEU A 957 43.47 105.83 -37.95
CA LEU A 957 42.83 106.92 -37.22
C LEU A 957 43.82 107.67 -36.28
N LEU A 958 44.81 106.96 -35.73
CA LEU A 958 45.95 107.55 -35.00
C LEU A 958 46.87 108.34 -35.92
N GLN A 959 47.13 107.85 -37.14
CA GLN A 959 47.92 108.53 -38.17
C GLN A 959 47.23 109.81 -38.69
N LEU A 960 45.88 109.85 -38.71
CA LEU A 960 45.10 111.05 -39.06
C LEU A 960 45.23 112.22 -38.06
N LYS A 961 45.76 111.96 -36.86
CA LYS A 961 45.99 112.98 -35.82
C LYS A 961 47.41 113.57 -35.88
N GLN A 962 48.36 112.89 -36.53
CA GLN A 962 49.66 113.46 -36.90
C GLN A 962 49.50 114.28 -38.17
#